data_AF-A0A8J8DL20-F1
#
_entry.id   AF-A0A8J8DL20-F1
#
_cell.length_a   1.000
_cell.length_b   1.000
_cell.length_c   1.000
_cell.angle_alpha   90.00
_cell.angle_beta   90.00
_cell.angle_gamma   90.00
#
_symmetry.space_group_name_H-M   'P 1'
#
loop_
_entity.id
_entity.type
_entity.pdbx_description
1 polymer ?
#
loop_
_entity_poly.entity_id
_entity_poly.type
_entity_poly.pdbx_seq_one_letter_code
_entity_poly.pdbx_strand_id
1 'polypeptide(L)'
;MITGEKKGELKVILENFYTPGDVIELRVISRKFKHVKSSKPQSEYFLFPDEFEKLVKKANEWEKKIRNGEATWHGIYFGVHARKKEVLEKQKERKKQRNTYSSVDEDVENFKVLFTDLDLFKENPPFKEVELAGKRVVLSKEWLLENRETAAEFKKESGLRLIDKIEEDLGFKPFLAVDSGFGIHLYFKFDQVLEDQKKYEEYFGFIRDYLVDLLARAFNDPAFAESVLDSKVKNPSRVSRLPFTVNAKLAFREDKEAGRVEFLPENILDVDVIYFDEDNYIKVDELEKMLQSRKRAKKSKKRVASAKIEVSGELHYKDVWEEYLKKHNIRELLEKVNLSDFFEIEDKEIIEVIVKHLLKFIWEDKKNEFFLKMPVFFLTRGVGIETIIRIFDRVLYIEREVFGLDEDPEDNRINAVCHTIETFFKCKLEEPNELENSKKKVGWKSFFFKIPDDFVEENKPLEERLRDLKLWSDIVDKVIGYLRIVDDEDFEKIFGAGKKEVFGFTAEELEKLKREDFERSAELVKDFIIKTLREISLEVRMARKYAKKYIRTGKGEVRVHEGVERGEKKKGRPSKAELALAELNLLNTDQIVQGVVEAKPSHIEDAHRFVIKAILSLPKIKDYEMKKEVLRKIQQVLGEYYKELEERAVVSVVKLKEVKIADSTKITLLITLVNKISERLTLKIGRGDVTAVPIKNDMKEAVGLFEVKDTDFIDNFASLNTKFVEAVGKKLYLSKDDIIQILAELLNVDDLDVQLRYSNLLDMVVKNYYYHTYKAIKRWLADLWAKAETKEENELKELKAAFINLLDIYPKIRAGDKIRIPDALNVLERGEKKVLVIPARILKEAVDKSASKLKKLKAFLKDNKLFIKDVATTETTSEGSKIVVYLFDYEKVREFYLRETGVDLEDLLEEPPAEIEENFLSRKLIEVAIQKIREELYKNGRISINELLAMLGYHEELVDKVVQELVDSGEVEVQDSTIFLKGVRA
;
A
#
# COMPACT_ATOMS: atom_id res chain seq x y z
N MET A 1 5.45 -3.06 -44.84
CA MET A 1 6.25 -3.73 -45.88
C MET A 1 7.41 -2.84 -46.25
N ILE A 2 8.59 -3.45 -46.41
CA ILE A 2 9.86 -2.78 -46.68
C ILE A 2 10.03 -2.64 -48.20
N THR A 3 9.70 -1.47 -48.73
CA THR A 3 9.80 -1.14 -50.17
C THR A 3 10.25 0.31 -50.37
N GLY A 4 10.81 0.64 -51.54
CA GLY A 4 11.18 2.02 -51.88
C GLY A 4 12.18 2.64 -50.90
N GLU A 5 11.88 3.84 -50.42
CA GLU A 5 12.72 4.60 -49.47
C GLU A 5 12.96 3.85 -48.16
N LYS A 6 11.94 3.18 -47.60
CA LYS A 6 12.08 2.36 -46.38
C LYS A 6 13.13 1.26 -46.51
N LYS A 7 13.31 0.73 -47.73
CA LYS A 7 14.34 -0.28 -48.01
C LYS A 7 15.73 0.34 -48.03
N GLY A 8 15.88 1.53 -48.61
CA GLY A 8 17.13 2.29 -48.59
C GLY A 8 17.53 2.65 -47.17
N GLU A 9 16.60 3.24 -46.42
CA GLU A 9 16.81 3.62 -45.02
C GLU A 9 17.14 2.41 -44.13
N LEU A 10 16.42 1.29 -44.27
CA LEU A 10 16.75 0.07 -43.53
C LEU A 10 18.16 -0.43 -43.83
N LYS A 11 18.63 -0.29 -45.08
CA LYS A 11 19.99 -0.68 -45.44
C LYS A 11 21.02 0.14 -44.66
N VAL A 12 20.90 1.46 -44.68
CA VAL A 12 21.79 2.38 -43.95
C VAL A 12 21.73 2.11 -42.45
N ILE A 13 20.52 1.88 -41.91
CA ILE A 13 20.35 1.46 -40.52
C ILE A 13 21.18 0.19 -40.25
N LEU A 14 21.04 -0.88 -41.05
CA LEU A 14 21.78 -2.12 -40.83
C LEU A 14 23.30 -1.96 -41.03
N GLU A 15 23.78 -1.08 -41.90
CA GLU A 15 25.21 -0.73 -42.03
C GLU A 15 25.78 -0.12 -40.72
N ASN A 16 24.92 0.50 -39.92
CA ASN A 16 25.30 1.01 -38.60
C ASN A 16 25.34 -0.10 -37.53
N PHE A 17 24.54 -1.16 -37.64
CA PHE A 17 24.58 -2.32 -36.74
C PHE A 17 25.69 -3.32 -37.11
N TYR A 18 25.95 -3.50 -38.40
CA TYR A 18 26.72 -4.62 -38.95
C TYR A 18 27.87 -4.16 -39.84
N THR A 19 28.93 -4.95 -39.88
CA THR A 19 30.07 -4.81 -40.77
C THR A 19 29.97 -5.82 -41.93
N PRO A 20 30.60 -5.55 -43.09
CA PRO A 20 30.63 -6.52 -44.18
C PRO A 20 31.24 -7.86 -43.75
N GLY A 21 30.51 -8.95 -43.96
CA GLY A 21 30.85 -10.30 -43.51
C GLY A 21 30.06 -10.77 -42.27
N ASP A 22 29.38 -9.87 -41.57
CA ASP A 22 28.55 -10.22 -40.43
C ASP A 22 27.29 -10.99 -40.84
N VAL A 23 26.76 -11.79 -39.92
CA VAL A 23 25.49 -12.49 -40.14
C VAL A 23 24.38 -11.88 -39.30
N ILE A 24 23.31 -11.49 -39.99
CA ILE A 24 22.06 -11.01 -39.41
C ILE A 24 21.13 -12.20 -39.19
N GLU A 25 20.67 -12.38 -37.95
CA GLU A 25 19.55 -13.27 -37.65
C GLU A 25 18.23 -12.54 -37.91
N LEU A 26 17.33 -13.12 -38.71
CA LEU A 26 15.94 -12.71 -38.82
C LEU A 26 15.07 -13.79 -38.17
N ARG A 27 14.11 -13.40 -37.32
CA ARG A 27 13.33 -14.33 -36.50
C ARG A 27 11.86 -13.91 -36.40
N VAL A 28 10.98 -14.91 -36.38
CA VAL A 28 9.57 -14.76 -35.99
C VAL A 28 9.26 -15.64 -34.79
N ILE A 29 8.60 -15.06 -33.79
CA ILE A 29 8.27 -15.70 -32.52
C ILE A 29 6.78 -15.98 -32.47
N SER A 30 6.38 -17.20 -32.18
CA SER A 30 4.97 -17.59 -32.12
C SER A 30 4.28 -17.23 -30.82
N ARG A 31 3.00 -16.84 -30.93
CA ARG A 31 2.09 -16.74 -29.78
C ARG A 31 1.62 -18.14 -29.41
N LYS A 32 1.88 -18.55 -28.16
CA LYS A 32 1.44 -19.87 -27.64
C LYS A 32 0.02 -19.76 -27.10
N PHE A 33 -0.87 -20.64 -27.55
CA PHE A 33 -2.23 -20.80 -27.02
C PHE A 33 -2.35 -22.14 -26.32
N LYS A 34 -3.13 -22.21 -25.24
CA LYS A 34 -3.18 -23.42 -24.40
C LYS A 34 -3.89 -24.58 -25.12
N HIS A 35 -4.88 -24.28 -25.96
CA HIS A 35 -5.75 -25.29 -26.57
C HIS A 35 -5.68 -25.35 -28.10
N VAL A 36 -4.84 -24.52 -28.74
CA VAL A 36 -4.74 -24.45 -30.21
C VAL A 36 -3.29 -24.55 -30.68
N LYS A 37 -3.07 -25.31 -31.76
CA LYS A 37 -1.74 -25.48 -32.38
C LYS A 37 -1.29 -24.17 -33.00
N SER A 38 -0.33 -23.52 -32.36
CA SER A 38 0.28 -22.28 -32.84
C SER A 38 1.23 -22.53 -34.01
N SER A 39 1.43 -21.52 -34.86
CA SER A 39 2.50 -21.55 -35.87
C SER A 39 3.85 -21.83 -35.20
N LYS A 40 4.78 -22.50 -35.88
CA LYS A 40 6.12 -22.76 -35.30
C LYS A 40 6.98 -21.49 -35.37
N PRO A 41 7.80 -21.18 -34.36
CA PRO A 41 8.81 -20.14 -34.47
C PRO A 41 9.80 -20.47 -35.60
N GLN A 42 10.29 -19.45 -36.29
CA GLN A 42 11.27 -19.60 -37.37
C GLN A 42 12.40 -18.59 -37.19
N SER A 43 13.61 -18.98 -37.57
CA SER A 43 14.71 -18.05 -37.79
C SER A 43 15.44 -18.42 -39.07
N GLU A 44 15.92 -17.39 -39.76
CA GLU A 44 16.77 -17.43 -40.94
C GLU A 44 17.95 -16.47 -40.74
N TYR A 45 19.02 -16.70 -41.48
CA TYR A 45 20.28 -16.00 -41.27
C TYR A 45 20.82 -15.53 -42.61
N PHE A 46 21.31 -14.31 -42.65
CA PHE A 46 21.68 -13.62 -43.88
C PHE A 46 23.05 -12.99 -43.72
N LEU A 47 23.96 -13.26 -44.65
CA LEU A 47 25.26 -12.60 -44.71
C LEU A 47 25.07 -11.14 -45.15
N PHE A 48 25.64 -10.21 -44.39
CA PHE A 48 25.57 -8.79 -44.68
C PHE A 48 26.84 -8.29 -45.39
N PRO A 49 26.76 -7.39 -46.38
CA PRO A 49 25.55 -6.86 -47.03
C PRO A 49 25.01 -7.73 -48.17
N ASP A 50 25.74 -8.77 -48.59
CA ASP A 50 25.50 -9.55 -49.80
C ASP A 50 24.09 -10.16 -49.90
N GLU A 51 23.50 -10.55 -48.78
CA GLU A 51 22.18 -11.17 -48.70
C GLU A 51 21.08 -10.22 -48.19
N PHE A 52 21.34 -8.90 -48.13
CA PHE A 52 20.36 -7.90 -47.70
C PHE A 52 19.03 -7.99 -48.51
N GLU A 53 19.12 -8.18 -49.82
CA GLU A 53 17.95 -8.35 -50.69
C GLU A 53 17.10 -9.58 -50.32
N LYS A 54 17.78 -10.69 -49.96
CA LYS A 54 17.12 -11.93 -49.53
C LYS A 54 16.46 -11.71 -48.16
N LEU A 55 17.12 -11.00 -47.26
CA LEU A 55 16.58 -10.64 -45.94
C LEU A 55 15.29 -9.84 -46.08
N VAL A 56 15.30 -8.78 -46.90
CA VAL A 56 14.11 -7.92 -47.13
C VAL A 56 12.98 -8.72 -47.75
N LYS A 57 13.26 -9.55 -48.76
CA LYS A 57 12.27 -10.43 -49.37
C LYS A 57 11.63 -11.37 -48.33
N LYS A 58 12.45 -11.92 -47.42
CA LYS A 58 11.97 -12.83 -46.38
C LYS A 58 11.13 -12.12 -45.33
N ALA A 59 11.55 -10.94 -44.88
CA ALA A 59 10.79 -10.12 -43.95
C ALA A 59 9.40 -9.77 -44.54
N ASN A 60 9.34 -9.35 -45.80
CA ASN A 60 8.06 -9.07 -46.48
C ASN A 60 7.18 -10.32 -46.64
N GLU A 61 7.76 -11.50 -46.89
CA GLU A 61 7.01 -12.78 -46.92
C GLU A 61 6.37 -13.08 -45.57
N TRP A 62 7.13 -12.94 -44.48
CA TRP A 62 6.61 -13.16 -43.12
C TRP A 62 5.61 -12.10 -42.70
N GLU A 63 5.79 -10.84 -43.08
CA GLU A 63 4.86 -9.76 -42.78
C GLU A 63 3.51 -10.03 -43.45
N LYS A 64 3.52 -10.43 -44.72
CA LYS A 64 2.30 -10.79 -45.46
C LYS A 64 1.52 -11.91 -44.77
N LYS A 65 2.21 -12.97 -44.31
CA LYS A 65 1.59 -14.06 -43.55
C LYS A 65 0.96 -13.61 -42.24
N ILE A 66 1.60 -12.68 -41.54
CA ILE A 66 1.06 -12.10 -40.30
C ILE A 66 -0.18 -11.26 -40.60
N ARG A 67 -0.11 -10.35 -41.58
CA ARG A 67 -1.23 -9.48 -41.96
C ARG A 67 -2.44 -10.24 -42.50
N ASN A 68 -2.22 -11.39 -43.13
CA ASN A 68 -3.29 -12.27 -43.61
C ASN A 68 -3.83 -13.22 -42.53
N GLY A 69 -3.27 -13.24 -41.31
CA GLY A 69 -3.65 -14.17 -40.25
C GLY A 69 -3.22 -15.62 -40.50
N GLU A 70 -2.40 -15.89 -41.53
CA GLU A 70 -1.93 -17.22 -41.92
C GLU A 70 -0.90 -17.79 -40.92
N ALA A 71 -0.25 -16.92 -40.15
CA ALA A 71 0.72 -17.32 -39.14
C ALA A 71 0.57 -16.52 -37.83
N THR A 72 0.43 -17.24 -36.71
CA THR A 72 0.22 -16.65 -35.36
C THR A 72 1.54 -16.21 -34.72
N TRP A 73 2.29 -15.34 -35.41
CA TRP A 73 3.56 -14.78 -34.93
C TRP A 73 3.37 -13.38 -34.32
N HIS A 74 4.18 -13.02 -33.32
CA HIS A 74 4.14 -11.73 -32.62
C HIS A 74 4.61 -10.54 -33.49
N GLY A 75 5.37 -10.81 -34.54
CA GLY A 75 6.09 -9.79 -35.31
C GLY A 75 7.41 -10.35 -35.84
N ILE A 76 8.13 -9.51 -36.56
CA ILE A 76 9.41 -9.83 -37.18
C ILE A 76 10.53 -9.17 -36.38
N TYR A 77 11.52 -9.97 -36.03
CA TYR A 77 12.65 -9.55 -35.21
C TYR A 77 13.96 -9.76 -35.97
N PHE A 78 14.95 -8.93 -35.67
CA PHE A 78 16.32 -9.11 -36.12
C PHE A 78 17.27 -9.17 -34.93
N GLY A 79 18.38 -9.88 -35.07
CA GLY A 79 19.49 -9.78 -34.12
C GLY A 79 19.94 -8.32 -34.02
N VAL A 80 20.39 -7.89 -32.85
CA VAL A 80 20.96 -6.54 -32.71
C VAL A 80 22.46 -6.56 -33.05
N HIS A 81 23.11 -7.70 -32.83
CA HIS A 81 24.56 -7.85 -32.99
C HIS A 81 24.92 -9.02 -33.89
N ALA A 82 26.12 -8.94 -34.49
CA ALA A 82 26.64 -9.94 -35.40
C ALA A 82 26.84 -11.31 -34.73
N ARG A 83 26.58 -12.38 -35.49
CA ARG A 83 26.83 -13.78 -35.09
C ARG A 83 27.96 -14.41 -35.92
N LYS A 84 28.76 -15.28 -35.30
CA LYS A 84 29.77 -16.10 -36.00
C LYS A 84 29.16 -17.10 -36.96
N LYS A 85 29.88 -17.33 -38.06
CA LYS A 85 29.53 -18.34 -39.07
C LYS A 85 29.54 -19.77 -38.52
N GLU A 86 30.51 -20.17 -37.69
CA GLU A 86 30.55 -21.55 -37.16
C GLU A 86 29.44 -21.84 -36.13
N VAL A 87 29.00 -20.82 -35.39
CA VAL A 87 27.88 -20.94 -34.44
C VAL A 87 26.57 -21.20 -35.18
N LEU A 88 26.39 -20.63 -36.36
CA LEU A 88 25.23 -20.88 -37.22
C LEU A 88 25.19 -22.31 -37.74
N GLU A 89 26.33 -22.90 -38.06
CA GLU A 89 26.41 -24.29 -38.49
C GLU A 89 26.01 -25.22 -37.34
N LYS A 90 26.56 -24.98 -36.14
CA LYS A 90 26.17 -25.72 -34.92
C LYS A 90 24.69 -25.53 -34.56
N GLN A 91 24.13 -24.33 -34.73
CA GLN A 91 22.70 -24.07 -34.47
C GLN A 91 21.79 -24.70 -35.53
N LYS A 92 22.21 -24.73 -36.81
CA LYS A 92 21.50 -25.47 -37.88
C LYS A 92 21.46 -26.96 -37.56
N GLU A 93 22.55 -27.53 -37.06
CA GLU A 93 22.61 -28.93 -36.59
C GLU A 93 21.74 -29.17 -35.36
N ARG A 94 21.83 -28.32 -34.34
CA ARG A 94 21.00 -28.42 -33.11
C ARG A 94 19.51 -28.22 -33.39
N LYS A 95 19.13 -27.37 -34.35
CA LYS A 95 17.74 -27.20 -34.80
C LYS A 95 17.21 -28.48 -35.46
N LYS A 96 18.01 -29.15 -36.30
CA LYS A 96 17.64 -30.46 -36.87
C LYS A 96 17.34 -31.47 -35.76
N GLN A 97 18.05 -31.41 -34.64
CA GLN A 97 17.85 -32.30 -33.49
C GLN A 97 16.68 -31.90 -32.56
N ARG A 98 16.51 -30.61 -32.25
CA ARG A 98 15.58 -30.12 -31.21
C ARG A 98 14.27 -29.55 -31.75
N ASN A 99 14.13 -29.47 -33.08
CA ASN A 99 12.97 -28.88 -33.78
C ASN A 99 12.61 -27.44 -33.36
N THR A 100 13.50 -26.78 -32.61
CA THR A 100 13.33 -25.46 -32.00
C THR A 100 14.69 -24.80 -31.92
N TYR A 101 14.71 -23.48 -32.05
CA TYR A 101 15.91 -22.67 -31.80
C TYR A 101 15.94 -22.23 -30.33
N SER A 102 17.12 -22.26 -29.72
CA SER A 102 17.38 -21.69 -28.40
C SER A 102 18.15 -20.39 -28.56
N SER A 103 17.70 -19.30 -27.94
CA SER A 103 18.45 -18.04 -27.86
C SER A 103 19.61 -18.08 -26.86
N VAL A 104 19.77 -19.19 -26.14
CA VAL A 104 20.75 -19.36 -25.05
C VAL A 104 22.06 -19.97 -25.54
N ASP A 105 22.20 -20.23 -26.84
CA ASP A 105 23.46 -20.72 -27.42
C ASP A 105 24.39 -19.52 -27.74
N GLU A 106 25.54 -19.43 -27.04
CA GLU A 106 26.70 -18.51 -27.27
C GLU A 106 27.14 -18.47 -28.76
N ASP A 107 27.58 -17.38 -29.41
CA ASP A 107 28.17 -16.11 -28.96
C ASP A 107 27.82 -14.89 -29.84
N VAL A 108 28.06 -13.69 -29.29
CA VAL A 108 28.17 -12.37 -29.92
C VAL A 108 29.59 -11.83 -29.63
N GLU A 109 30.36 -11.41 -30.63
CA GLU A 109 31.73 -10.90 -30.42
C GLU A 109 31.84 -9.38 -30.49
N ASN A 110 31.04 -8.76 -31.36
CA ASN A 110 31.22 -7.37 -31.74
C ASN A 110 30.01 -6.56 -31.31
N PHE A 111 30.08 -5.90 -30.16
CA PHE A 111 29.02 -5.01 -29.71
C PHE A 111 29.21 -3.61 -30.27
N LYS A 112 28.59 -3.36 -31.43
CA LYS A 112 28.60 -2.04 -32.08
C LYS A 112 27.44 -1.15 -31.61
N VAL A 113 26.34 -1.74 -31.15
CA VAL A 113 25.11 -1.02 -30.79
C VAL A 113 24.52 -1.48 -29.45
N LEU A 114 24.34 -0.56 -28.52
CA LEU A 114 23.58 -0.81 -27.29
C LEU A 114 22.09 -0.61 -27.53
N PHE A 115 21.29 -1.59 -27.13
CA PHE A 115 19.83 -1.59 -27.33
C PHE A 115 19.08 -1.51 -25.99
N THR A 116 18.10 -0.61 -25.90
CA THR A 116 17.16 -0.51 -24.77
C THR A 116 15.70 -0.60 -25.24
N ASP A 117 14.86 -1.33 -24.49
CA ASP A 117 13.43 -1.52 -24.78
C ASP A 117 12.56 -0.84 -23.71
N LEU A 118 11.82 0.20 -24.13
CA LEU A 118 10.87 0.96 -23.33
C LEU A 118 9.44 0.48 -23.65
N ASP A 119 8.93 -0.51 -22.92
CA ASP A 119 7.58 -1.05 -23.09
C ASP A 119 6.55 -0.15 -22.38
N LEU A 120 6.27 1.01 -23.00
CA LEU A 120 5.45 2.09 -22.44
C LEU A 120 4.00 1.67 -22.13
N PHE A 121 3.35 0.91 -23.01
CA PHE A 121 1.96 0.49 -22.85
C PHE A 121 1.86 -0.94 -22.31
N LYS A 122 1.35 -1.10 -21.08
CA LYS A 122 1.31 -2.38 -20.34
C LYS A 122 -0.06 -3.08 -20.43
N GLU A 123 -0.11 -4.38 -20.16
CA GLU A 123 -1.37 -5.16 -20.13
C GLU A 123 -2.17 -4.96 -18.83
N ASN A 124 -1.53 -4.51 -17.75
CA ASN A 124 -2.18 -4.16 -16.48
C ASN A 124 -1.39 -3.01 -15.83
N PRO A 125 -1.41 -1.80 -16.40
CA PRO A 125 -0.77 -0.67 -15.73
C PRO A 125 -1.49 -0.41 -14.40
N PRO A 126 -0.79 0.00 -13.32
CA PRO A 126 -1.48 0.68 -12.23
C PRO A 126 -2.28 1.83 -12.86
N PHE A 127 -3.59 1.92 -12.60
CA PHE A 127 -4.48 2.89 -13.24
C PHE A 127 -3.90 4.30 -13.11
N LYS A 128 -3.26 4.80 -14.18
CA LYS A 128 -2.58 6.09 -14.20
C LYS A 128 -2.82 6.72 -15.56
N GLU A 129 -3.63 7.78 -15.56
CA GLU A 129 -3.61 8.75 -16.64
C GLU A 129 -2.33 9.55 -16.50
N VAL A 130 -1.52 9.57 -17.56
CA VAL A 130 -0.34 10.42 -17.62
C VAL A 130 -0.68 11.58 -18.54
N GLU A 131 -0.51 12.79 -18.03
CA GLU A 131 -0.53 13.99 -18.85
C GLU A 131 0.90 14.32 -19.25
N LEU A 132 1.21 14.12 -20.53
CA LEU A 132 2.48 14.54 -21.12
C LEU A 132 2.13 15.32 -22.39
N ALA A 133 2.76 16.47 -22.59
CA ALA A 133 2.48 17.35 -23.73
C ALA A 133 1.01 17.81 -23.87
N GLY A 134 0.28 17.95 -22.76
CA GLY A 134 -1.11 18.43 -22.75
C GLY A 134 -2.15 17.43 -23.26
N LYS A 135 -1.77 16.16 -23.48
CA LYS A 135 -2.69 15.07 -23.80
C LYS A 135 -2.73 14.07 -22.65
N ARG A 136 -3.96 13.68 -22.25
CA ARG A 136 -4.17 12.60 -21.27
C ARG A 136 -4.12 11.26 -21.97
N VAL A 137 -3.14 10.45 -21.59
CA VAL A 137 -2.90 9.12 -22.17
C VAL A 137 -2.97 8.09 -21.06
N VAL A 138 -3.72 7.01 -21.31
CA VAL A 138 -3.70 5.82 -20.44
C VAL A 138 -2.68 4.85 -21.00
N LEU A 139 -1.66 4.52 -20.20
CA LEU A 139 -0.54 3.67 -20.62
C LEU A 139 -0.90 2.16 -20.59
N SER A 140 -2.08 1.80 -21.13
CA SER A 140 -2.53 0.42 -21.34
C SER A 140 -2.55 0.05 -22.81
N LYS A 141 -2.29 -1.23 -23.12
CA LYS A 141 -2.32 -1.70 -24.51
C LYS A 141 -3.72 -1.64 -25.11
N GLU A 142 -4.74 -1.87 -24.29
CA GLU A 142 -6.15 -1.76 -24.67
C GLU A 142 -6.47 -0.34 -25.13
N TRP A 143 -6.09 0.66 -24.33
CA TRP A 143 -6.31 2.06 -24.67
C TRP A 143 -5.57 2.47 -25.94
N LEU A 144 -4.32 2.01 -26.12
CA LEU A 144 -3.54 2.27 -27.33
C LEU A 144 -4.24 1.71 -28.57
N LEU A 145 -4.80 0.51 -28.49
CA LEU A 145 -5.49 -0.12 -29.61
C LEU A 145 -6.78 0.62 -29.99
N GLU A 146 -7.44 1.25 -29.03
CA GLU A 146 -8.62 2.11 -29.21
C GLU A 146 -8.25 3.52 -29.70
N ASN A 147 -7.07 4.05 -29.34
CA ASN A 147 -6.67 5.45 -29.56
C ASN A 147 -5.33 5.55 -30.33
N ARG A 148 -5.21 4.84 -31.45
CA ARG A 148 -3.92 4.58 -32.11
C ARG A 148 -3.20 5.81 -32.61
N GLU A 149 -3.92 6.72 -33.26
CA GLU A 149 -3.34 7.94 -33.80
C GLU A 149 -2.75 8.80 -32.67
N THR A 150 -3.54 9.00 -31.61
CA THR A 150 -3.09 9.70 -30.39
C THR A 150 -1.90 9.00 -29.74
N ALA A 151 -1.91 7.67 -29.65
CA ALA A 151 -0.82 6.91 -29.06
C ALA A 151 0.47 6.95 -29.91
N ALA A 152 0.34 6.94 -31.24
CA ALA A 152 1.47 7.07 -32.17
C ALA A 152 2.10 8.46 -32.09
N GLU A 153 1.28 9.51 -32.08
CA GLU A 153 1.74 10.90 -31.90
C GLU A 153 2.41 11.08 -30.54
N PHE A 154 1.80 10.55 -29.48
CA PHE A 154 2.38 10.56 -28.14
C PHE A 154 3.76 9.88 -28.08
N LYS A 155 3.91 8.69 -28.69
CA LYS A 155 5.20 7.98 -28.72
C LYS A 155 6.24 8.75 -29.53
N LYS A 156 5.85 9.34 -30.66
CA LYS A 156 6.74 10.15 -31.49
C LYS A 156 7.25 11.36 -30.71
N GLU A 157 6.35 12.12 -30.10
CA GLU A 157 6.70 13.32 -29.33
C GLU A 157 7.51 12.97 -28.07
N SER A 158 7.06 11.97 -27.31
CA SER A 158 7.79 11.49 -26.12
C SER A 158 9.16 10.95 -26.49
N GLY A 159 9.28 10.25 -27.62
CA GLY A 159 10.53 9.74 -28.15
C GLY A 159 11.50 10.87 -28.52
N LEU A 160 11.04 11.90 -29.23
CA LEU A 160 11.88 13.05 -29.57
C LEU A 160 12.33 13.83 -28.32
N ARG A 161 11.40 14.13 -27.40
CA ARG A 161 11.73 14.79 -26.13
C ARG A 161 12.72 13.98 -25.29
N LEU A 162 12.58 12.65 -25.30
CA LEU A 162 13.50 11.76 -24.61
C LEU A 162 14.90 11.84 -25.23
N ILE A 163 14.99 11.88 -26.56
CA ILE A 163 16.26 12.02 -27.29
C ILE A 163 16.93 13.35 -26.98
N ASP A 164 16.20 14.45 -27.05
CA ASP A 164 16.71 15.79 -26.73
C ASP A 164 17.23 15.85 -25.30
N LYS A 165 16.49 15.24 -24.35
CA LYS A 165 16.89 15.21 -22.95
C LYS A 165 18.12 14.33 -22.69
N ILE A 166 18.21 13.20 -23.39
CA ILE A 166 19.41 12.36 -23.36
C ILE A 166 20.63 13.14 -23.88
N GLU A 167 20.49 13.89 -24.97
CA GLU A 167 21.56 14.72 -25.52
C GLU A 167 21.98 15.84 -24.55
N GLU A 168 21.01 16.54 -23.97
CA GLU A 168 21.25 17.60 -22.98
C GLU A 168 22.02 17.08 -21.76
N ASP A 169 21.60 15.94 -21.21
CA ASP A 169 22.15 15.43 -19.95
C ASP A 169 23.43 14.60 -20.14
N LEU A 170 23.54 13.84 -21.25
CA LEU A 170 24.64 12.91 -21.48
C LEU A 170 25.64 13.38 -22.55
N GLY A 171 25.33 14.41 -23.33
CA GLY A 171 26.19 14.92 -24.40
C GLY A 171 26.24 14.03 -25.65
N PHE A 172 25.41 12.99 -25.71
CA PHE A 172 25.23 12.12 -26.88
C PHE A 172 23.76 11.70 -26.98
N LYS A 173 23.33 11.20 -28.14
CA LYS A 173 21.97 10.72 -28.38
C LYS A 173 21.94 9.33 -29.01
N PRO A 174 20.83 8.57 -28.89
CA PRO A 174 20.66 7.35 -29.68
C PRO A 174 20.70 7.70 -31.18
N PHE A 175 21.38 6.88 -31.98
CA PHE A 175 21.43 7.06 -33.43
C PHE A 175 20.13 6.62 -34.10
N LEU A 176 19.34 5.79 -33.42
CA LEU A 176 18.07 5.28 -33.90
C LEU A 176 17.08 5.15 -32.73
N ALA A 177 15.86 5.64 -32.95
CA ALA A 177 14.70 5.38 -32.09
C ALA A 177 13.54 4.85 -32.95
N VAL A 178 12.92 3.75 -32.51
CA VAL A 178 11.89 3.04 -33.27
C VAL A 178 10.65 2.87 -32.41
N ASP A 179 9.49 3.21 -32.96
CA ASP A 179 8.20 2.81 -32.41
C ASP A 179 8.03 1.31 -32.63
N SER A 180 8.03 0.54 -31.55
CA SER A 180 7.91 -0.91 -31.58
C SER A 180 6.46 -1.40 -31.64
N GLY A 181 5.49 -0.48 -31.68
CA GLY A 181 4.05 -0.71 -31.57
C GLY A 181 3.52 -0.39 -30.16
N PHE A 182 4.03 -1.05 -29.12
CA PHE A 182 3.58 -0.82 -27.72
C PHE A 182 4.56 0.00 -26.88
N GLY A 183 5.66 0.47 -27.47
CA GLY A 183 6.77 1.07 -26.75
C GLY A 183 7.83 1.61 -27.68
N ILE A 184 8.93 2.12 -27.13
CA ILE A 184 10.02 2.74 -27.89
C ILE A 184 11.29 1.90 -27.74
N HIS A 185 11.92 1.57 -28.85
CA HIS A 185 13.23 0.96 -28.88
C HIS A 185 14.28 2.05 -29.14
N LEU A 186 15.28 2.18 -28.27
CA LEU A 186 16.41 3.09 -28.49
C LEU A 186 17.67 2.29 -28.78
N TYR A 187 18.48 2.82 -29.69
CA TYR A 187 19.73 2.20 -30.10
C TYR A 187 20.84 3.25 -30.07
N PHE A 188 21.93 2.90 -29.40
CA PHE A 188 23.09 3.75 -29.23
C PHE A 188 24.28 3.10 -29.91
N LYS A 189 24.84 3.76 -30.91
CA LYS A 189 26.00 3.28 -31.67
C LYS A 189 27.26 3.67 -30.93
N PHE A 190 28.22 2.78 -30.80
CA PHE A 190 29.55 3.11 -30.29
C PHE A 190 30.47 3.60 -31.42
N ASP A 191 31.40 4.49 -31.10
CA ASP A 191 32.46 4.92 -32.02
C ASP A 191 33.45 3.79 -32.38
N GLN A 192 33.55 2.79 -31.51
CA GLN A 192 34.35 1.59 -31.71
C GLN A 192 33.57 0.32 -31.35
N VAL A 193 33.99 -0.81 -31.90
CA VAL A 193 33.41 -2.12 -31.57
C VAL A 193 33.87 -2.53 -30.17
N LEU A 194 32.93 -2.97 -29.32
CA LEU A 194 33.27 -3.56 -28.03
C LEU A 194 33.38 -5.08 -28.17
N GLU A 195 34.46 -5.65 -27.65
CA GLU A 195 34.70 -7.11 -27.65
C GLU A 195 34.40 -7.76 -26.29
N ASP A 196 34.12 -6.95 -25.26
CA ASP A 196 33.87 -7.41 -23.89
C ASP A 196 32.40 -7.29 -23.51
N GLN A 197 31.74 -8.44 -23.36
CA GLN A 197 30.35 -8.51 -22.92
C GLN A 197 30.13 -7.83 -21.56
N LYS A 198 31.10 -7.90 -20.64
CA LYS A 198 30.97 -7.24 -19.33
C LYS A 198 30.95 -5.72 -19.47
N LYS A 199 31.77 -5.16 -20.36
CA LYS A 199 31.74 -3.72 -20.68
C LYS A 199 30.41 -3.33 -21.31
N TYR A 200 29.90 -4.13 -22.25
CA TYR A 200 28.58 -3.91 -22.84
C TYR A 200 27.48 -3.88 -21.76
N GLU A 201 27.44 -4.89 -20.87
CA GLU A 201 26.47 -4.96 -19.78
C GLU A 201 26.57 -3.77 -18.81
N GLU A 202 27.79 -3.30 -18.57
CA GLU A 202 28.06 -2.15 -17.73
C GLU A 202 27.56 -0.84 -18.36
N TYR A 203 27.82 -0.62 -19.65
CA TYR A 203 27.29 0.52 -20.41
C TYR A 203 25.77 0.48 -20.50
N PHE A 204 25.20 -0.71 -20.73
CA PHE A 204 23.77 -0.93 -20.70
C PHE A 204 23.18 -0.55 -19.34
N GLY A 205 23.80 -1.00 -18.25
CA GLY A 205 23.38 -0.65 -16.89
C GLY A 205 23.41 0.86 -16.64
N PHE A 206 24.44 1.56 -17.11
CA PHE A 206 24.54 3.01 -17.01
C PHE A 206 23.38 3.72 -17.73
N ILE A 207 23.17 3.41 -19.01
CA ILE A 207 22.13 4.05 -19.82
C ILE A 207 20.75 3.70 -19.26
N ARG A 208 20.51 2.44 -18.92
CA ARG A 208 19.25 1.99 -18.30
C ARG A 208 18.95 2.77 -17.03
N ASP A 209 19.88 2.83 -16.09
CA ASP A 209 19.64 3.51 -14.81
C ASP A 209 19.33 4.99 -15.03
N TYR A 210 20.01 5.64 -15.98
CA TYR A 210 19.68 7.02 -16.37
C TYR A 210 18.26 7.15 -16.92
N LEU A 211 17.85 6.25 -17.82
CA LEU A 211 16.49 6.24 -18.37
C LEU A 211 15.42 5.95 -17.29
N VAL A 212 15.71 5.08 -16.31
CA VAL A 212 14.82 4.86 -15.16
C VAL A 212 14.65 6.16 -14.38
N ASP A 213 15.74 6.82 -14.01
CA ASP A 213 15.70 8.08 -13.24
C ASP A 213 14.91 9.16 -13.99
N LEU A 214 15.14 9.28 -15.31
CA LEU A 214 14.47 10.25 -16.16
C LEU A 214 12.96 9.98 -16.26
N LEU A 215 12.57 8.73 -16.50
CA LEU A 215 11.15 8.34 -16.59
C LEU A 215 10.46 8.40 -15.22
N ALA A 216 11.16 8.10 -14.13
CA ALA A 216 10.62 8.21 -12.78
C ALA A 216 10.22 9.64 -12.46
N ARG A 217 11.02 10.63 -12.89
CA ARG A 217 10.68 12.05 -12.80
C ARG A 217 9.52 12.41 -13.73
N ALA A 218 9.56 11.96 -14.98
CA ALA A 218 8.52 12.28 -15.96
C ALA A 218 7.13 11.71 -15.58
N PHE A 219 7.08 10.53 -14.97
CA PHE A 219 5.84 9.86 -14.57
C PHE A 219 5.50 10.02 -13.09
N ASN A 220 6.38 10.67 -12.31
CA ASN A 220 6.33 10.73 -10.84
C ASN A 220 6.07 9.33 -10.22
N ASP A 221 6.84 8.33 -10.67
CA ASP A 221 6.62 6.92 -10.34
C ASP A 221 7.85 6.05 -10.60
N PRO A 222 8.72 5.86 -9.58
CA PRO A 222 9.91 5.04 -9.74
C PRO A 222 9.60 3.58 -10.07
N ALA A 223 8.54 3.01 -9.47
CA ALA A 223 8.16 1.61 -9.69
C ALA A 223 7.65 1.37 -11.12
N PHE A 224 6.83 2.30 -11.64
CA PHE A 224 6.39 2.25 -13.03
C PHE A 224 7.56 2.42 -14.00
N ALA A 225 8.46 3.39 -13.78
CA ALA A 225 9.64 3.62 -14.61
C ALA A 225 10.55 2.39 -14.70
N GLU A 226 10.79 1.71 -13.57
CA GLU A 226 11.52 0.43 -13.55
C GLU A 226 10.79 -0.67 -14.34
N SER A 227 9.46 -0.69 -14.30
CA SER A 227 8.65 -1.70 -14.98
C SER A 227 8.58 -1.53 -16.50
N VAL A 228 8.74 -0.29 -17.00
CA VAL A 228 8.71 0.05 -18.43
C VAL A 228 9.98 -0.41 -19.15
N LEU A 229 11.14 -0.32 -18.50
CA LEU A 229 12.43 -0.73 -19.06
C LEU A 229 12.69 -2.24 -18.92
N ASP A 230 12.72 -2.98 -20.03
CA ASP A 230 12.97 -4.44 -19.98
C ASP A 230 14.42 -4.75 -19.59
N SER A 231 14.64 -5.08 -18.31
CA SER A 231 15.96 -5.50 -17.79
C SER A 231 16.52 -6.77 -18.48
N LYS A 232 15.69 -7.52 -19.22
CA LYS A 232 16.12 -8.72 -19.96
C LYS A 232 16.83 -8.39 -21.28
N VAL A 233 16.90 -7.13 -21.70
CA VAL A 233 17.66 -6.70 -22.89
C VAL A 233 19.14 -6.41 -22.62
N LYS A 234 19.61 -6.60 -21.37
CA LYS A 234 21.04 -6.55 -21.03
C LYS A 234 21.89 -7.60 -21.76
N ASN A 235 21.28 -8.68 -22.24
CA ASN A 235 21.99 -9.72 -22.98
C ASN A 235 22.12 -9.30 -24.45
N PRO A 236 23.34 -9.11 -24.98
CA PRO A 236 23.56 -8.68 -26.36
C PRO A 236 23.09 -9.71 -27.41
N SER A 237 22.84 -10.98 -27.05
CA SER A 237 22.27 -11.97 -27.97
C SER A 237 20.76 -11.79 -28.23
N ARG A 238 20.16 -10.72 -27.70
CA ARG A 238 18.75 -10.39 -27.88
C ARG A 238 18.43 -9.95 -29.31
N VAL A 239 17.16 -10.12 -29.64
CA VAL A 239 16.55 -9.68 -30.89
C VAL A 239 15.65 -8.48 -30.63
N SER A 240 15.64 -7.54 -31.56
CA SER A 240 14.75 -6.38 -31.59
C SER A 240 13.77 -6.48 -32.75
N ARG A 241 12.69 -5.69 -32.76
CA ARG A 241 11.75 -5.64 -33.88
C ARG A 241 12.42 -4.99 -35.09
N LEU A 242 12.28 -5.59 -36.27
CA LEU A 242 12.84 -5.03 -37.50
C LEU A 242 12.06 -3.75 -37.88
N PRO A 243 12.72 -2.59 -38.08
CA PRO A 243 12.05 -1.39 -38.56
C PRO A 243 11.29 -1.63 -39.86
N PHE A 244 10.20 -0.87 -40.05
CA PHE A 244 9.32 -0.92 -41.22
C PHE A 244 8.54 -2.24 -41.41
N THR A 245 8.40 -3.02 -40.32
CA THR A 245 7.58 -4.24 -40.27
C THR A 245 6.37 -4.07 -39.35
N VAL A 246 5.91 -5.15 -38.70
CA VAL A 246 4.68 -5.19 -37.90
C VAL A 246 4.88 -5.80 -36.52
N ASN A 247 4.06 -5.35 -35.59
CA ASN A 247 3.82 -5.94 -34.29
C ASN A 247 2.37 -6.46 -34.22
N ALA A 248 2.25 -7.78 -34.10
CA ALA A 248 0.99 -8.51 -34.03
C ALA A 248 0.80 -9.20 -32.66
N LYS A 249 1.50 -8.73 -31.61
CA LYS A 249 1.48 -9.36 -30.28
C LYS A 249 0.05 -9.50 -29.74
N LEU A 250 -0.86 -8.55 -30.02
CA LEU A 250 -2.27 -8.59 -29.60
C LEU A 250 -3.28 -8.93 -30.72
N ALA A 251 -2.80 -9.18 -31.95
CA ALA A 251 -3.66 -9.49 -33.11
C ALA A 251 -4.26 -10.90 -33.10
N PHE A 252 -3.84 -11.78 -32.19
CA PHE A 252 -4.32 -13.16 -32.11
C PHE A 252 -4.86 -13.47 -30.72
N ARG A 253 -6.14 -13.80 -30.56
CA ARG A 253 -6.75 -14.13 -29.24
C ARG A 253 -7.26 -15.57 -29.23
N GLU A 254 -7.28 -16.20 -28.05
CA GLU A 254 -7.87 -17.53 -27.90
C GLU A 254 -9.38 -17.38 -27.70
N ASP A 255 -10.15 -17.85 -28.68
CA ASP A 255 -11.60 -17.99 -28.55
C ASP A 255 -11.85 -19.28 -27.77
N LYS A 256 -12.10 -19.13 -26.47
CA LYS A 256 -12.32 -20.24 -25.54
C LYS A 256 -13.60 -21.02 -25.85
N GLU A 257 -14.59 -20.39 -26.47
CA GLU A 257 -15.89 -21.01 -26.76
C GLU A 257 -15.83 -21.82 -28.05
N ALA A 258 -15.16 -21.30 -29.09
CA ALA A 258 -15.02 -21.99 -30.37
C ALA A 258 -13.74 -22.85 -30.51
N GLY A 259 -12.85 -22.83 -29.52
CA GLY A 259 -11.61 -23.63 -29.52
C GLY A 259 -10.66 -23.28 -30.67
N ARG A 260 -10.66 -22.02 -31.12
CA ARG A 260 -9.87 -21.52 -32.25
C ARG A 260 -9.10 -20.24 -31.87
N VAL A 261 -8.15 -19.86 -32.71
CA VAL A 261 -7.50 -18.54 -32.60
C VAL A 261 -8.31 -17.55 -33.42
N GLU A 262 -8.79 -16.49 -32.78
CA GLU A 262 -9.37 -15.34 -33.43
C GLU A 262 -8.25 -14.41 -33.92
N PHE A 263 -8.32 -14.01 -35.18
CA PHE A 263 -7.40 -13.05 -35.79
C PHE A 263 -8.10 -11.69 -35.91
N LEU A 264 -7.50 -10.69 -35.29
CA LEU A 264 -7.95 -9.31 -35.23
C LEU A 264 -6.95 -8.47 -36.04
N PRO A 265 -7.09 -8.39 -37.38
CA PRO A 265 -6.15 -7.69 -38.25
C PRO A 265 -6.01 -6.21 -37.90
N GLU A 266 -7.08 -5.61 -37.40
CA GLU A 266 -7.05 -4.27 -36.85
C GLU A 266 -5.96 -4.20 -35.79
N ASN A 267 -5.80 -5.14 -34.86
CA ASN A 267 -4.81 -5.06 -33.77
C ASN A 267 -3.33 -5.21 -34.17
N ILE A 268 -3.03 -5.17 -35.46
CA ILE A 268 -1.67 -5.06 -35.99
C ILE A 268 -1.22 -3.60 -35.90
N LEU A 269 -0.02 -3.39 -35.36
CA LEU A 269 0.64 -2.10 -35.27
C LEU A 269 1.88 -2.09 -36.17
N ASP A 270 2.14 -0.97 -36.83
CA ASP A 270 3.34 -0.78 -37.63
C ASP A 270 4.54 -0.45 -36.73
N VAL A 271 5.73 -0.86 -37.19
CA VAL A 271 7.00 -0.55 -36.55
C VAL A 271 7.69 0.52 -37.38
N ASP A 272 7.67 1.77 -36.92
CA ASP A 272 8.19 2.92 -37.66
C ASP A 272 9.37 3.59 -36.95
N VAL A 273 10.20 4.27 -37.73
CA VAL A 273 11.35 5.04 -37.23
C VAL A 273 10.84 6.39 -36.71
N ILE A 274 11.16 6.69 -35.45
CA ILE A 274 10.87 7.98 -34.82
C ILE A 274 11.99 8.98 -35.11
N TYR A 275 13.23 8.51 -35.00
CA TYR A 275 14.44 9.30 -35.16
C TYR A 275 15.55 8.41 -35.73
N PHE A 276 16.31 8.93 -36.69
CA PHE A 276 17.49 8.27 -37.24
C PHE A 276 18.51 9.32 -37.68
N ASP A 277 19.74 9.15 -37.22
CA ASP A 277 20.88 10.01 -37.57
C ASP A 277 22.17 9.21 -37.35
N GLU A 278 22.84 8.89 -38.45
CA GLU A 278 23.99 7.97 -38.51
C GLU A 278 25.27 8.53 -37.91
N ASP A 279 25.36 9.85 -37.78
CA ASP A 279 26.51 10.57 -37.23
C ASP A 279 26.53 10.53 -35.71
N ASN A 280 25.44 10.09 -35.08
CA ASN A 280 25.39 9.94 -33.64
C ASN A 280 26.08 8.67 -33.19
N TYR A 281 27.09 8.85 -32.36
CA TYR A 281 27.78 7.76 -31.71
C TYR A 281 28.14 8.18 -30.29
N ILE A 282 28.16 7.18 -29.41
CA ILE A 282 28.76 7.31 -28.10
C ILE A 282 30.25 7.11 -28.28
N LYS A 283 31.03 8.13 -27.91
CA LYS A 283 32.46 7.96 -27.73
C LYS A 283 32.71 7.12 -26.50
N VAL A 284 33.25 5.91 -26.69
CA VAL A 284 33.46 4.97 -25.58
C VAL A 284 34.34 5.59 -24.49
N ASP A 285 35.34 6.42 -24.84
CA ASP A 285 36.18 7.12 -23.86
C ASP A 285 35.39 8.14 -23.02
N GLU A 286 34.45 8.87 -23.63
CA GLU A 286 33.59 9.81 -22.91
C GLU A 286 32.59 9.07 -22.04
N LEU A 287 31.99 7.98 -22.55
CA LEU A 287 31.13 7.11 -21.75
C LEU A 287 31.91 6.46 -20.61
N GLU A 288 33.15 6.01 -20.83
CA GLU A 288 34.02 5.49 -19.78
C GLU A 288 34.36 6.57 -18.77
N LYS A 289 34.60 7.82 -19.18
CA LYS A 289 34.79 8.95 -18.26
C LYS A 289 33.52 9.24 -17.48
N MET A 290 32.34 9.27 -18.10
CA MET A 290 31.06 9.47 -17.43
C MET A 290 30.73 8.30 -16.52
N LEU A 291 31.08 7.08 -16.90
CA LEU A 291 30.88 5.88 -16.10
C LEU A 291 31.94 5.77 -15.02
N GLN A 292 33.14 6.29 -15.19
CA GLN A 292 34.14 6.48 -14.14
C GLN A 292 33.75 7.61 -13.21
N SER A 293 33.18 8.70 -13.70
CA SER A 293 32.63 9.82 -12.91
C SER A 293 31.37 9.39 -12.19
N ARG A 294 30.52 8.57 -12.78
CA ARG A 294 29.35 7.94 -12.14
C ARG A 294 29.73 6.72 -11.33
N LYS A 295 30.84 6.02 -11.59
CA LYS A 295 31.44 5.02 -10.69
C LYS A 295 32.21 5.71 -9.60
N ARG A 296 32.68 6.93 -9.77
CA ARG A 296 33.25 7.81 -8.74
C ARG A 296 32.11 8.45 -7.97
N ALA A 297 30.98 8.79 -8.58
CA ALA A 297 29.75 9.25 -7.92
C ALA A 297 28.90 8.09 -7.39
N LYS A 298 29.08 6.86 -7.88
CA LYS A 298 28.60 5.56 -7.34
C LYS A 298 29.66 4.91 -6.47
N LYS A 299 30.92 5.34 -6.47
CA LYS A 299 31.95 5.09 -5.45
C LYS A 299 32.00 6.23 -4.46
N SER A 300 31.33 7.35 -4.69
CA SER A 300 31.03 8.40 -3.72
C SER A 300 29.67 8.06 -3.16
N LYS A 301 28.63 7.75 -3.95
CA LYS A 301 27.40 7.08 -3.50
C LYS A 301 27.67 5.69 -2.90
N LYS A 302 28.67 4.90 -3.35
CA LYS A 302 29.19 3.74 -2.59
C LYS A 302 30.11 4.22 -1.46
N ARG A 303 31.04 5.17 -1.54
CA ARG A 303 31.69 5.75 -0.33
C ARG A 303 30.71 6.57 0.55
N VAL A 304 29.40 6.54 0.28
CA VAL A 304 28.28 7.12 1.03
C VAL A 304 27.23 6.03 1.32
N ALA A 305 27.34 4.82 0.72
CA ALA A 305 26.49 3.64 0.99
C ALA A 305 27.31 2.43 1.50
N SER A 306 28.46 2.15 0.90
CA SER A 306 29.67 1.54 1.49
C SER A 306 30.57 2.49 2.28
N ALA A 307 30.31 3.81 2.32
CA ALA A 307 30.16 4.35 3.64
C ALA A 307 28.74 3.98 4.07
N LYS A 308 28.53 2.82 4.67
CA LYS A 308 28.58 2.89 6.11
C LYS A 308 29.40 4.12 6.53
N ILE A 309 28.78 5.10 7.14
CA ILE A 309 29.49 5.61 8.31
C ILE A 309 29.70 4.35 9.18
N GLU A 310 30.70 3.51 8.84
CA GLU A 310 31.50 2.88 9.81
C GLU A 310 32.00 4.13 10.47
N VAL A 311 31.33 4.48 11.56
CA VAL A 311 31.99 5.13 12.65
C VAL A 311 33.16 4.18 12.91
N SER A 312 34.25 4.30 12.17
CA SER A 312 35.52 4.00 12.79
C SER A 312 35.44 4.82 14.07
N GLY A 313 35.81 4.23 15.20
CA GLY A 313 35.97 5.04 16.42
C GLY A 313 37.06 6.10 16.26
N GLU A 314 37.52 6.39 15.04
CA GLU A 314 38.64 7.24 14.69
C GLU A 314 38.11 8.58 14.20
N LEU A 315 38.63 9.64 14.80
CA LEU A 315 38.30 11.03 14.51
C LEU A 315 38.91 11.43 13.16
N HIS A 316 38.18 12.22 12.37
CA HIS A 316 38.64 12.73 11.07
C HIS A 316 39.82 13.69 11.26
N TYR A 317 39.79 14.49 12.34
CA TYR A 317 40.83 15.45 12.69
C TYR A 317 41.61 15.02 13.95
N LYS A 318 41.94 13.72 14.06
CA LYS A 318 42.51 13.11 15.27
C LYS A 318 43.73 13.86 15.81
N ASP A 319 44.70 14.19 14.96
CA ASP A 319 45.95 14.82 15.38
C ASP A 319 45.71 16.22 15.97
N VAL A 320 44.79 16.98 15.37
CA VAL A 320 44.37 18.31 15.84
C VAL A 320 43.64 18.21 17.18
N TRP A 321 42.70 17.27 17.33
CA TRP A 321 42.04 17.02 18.61
C TRP A 321 43.04 16.65 19.71
N GLU A 322 44.01 15.79 19.42
CA GLU A 322 45.04 15.39 20.39
C GLU A 322 45.95 16.56 20.80
N GLU A 323 46.29 17.45 19.87
CA GLU A 323 47.05 18.67 20.15
C GLU A 323 46.28 19.58 21.12
N TYR A 324 45.02 19.91 20.82
CA TYR A 324 44.22 20.83 21.65
C TYR A 324 43.80 20.22 22.99
N LEU A 325 43.52 18.91 23.05
CA LEU A 325 43.28 18.21 24.32
C LEU A 325 44.49 18.32 25.27
N LYS A 326 45.71 18.27 24.73
CA LYS A 326 46.96 18.49 25.50
C LYS A 326 47.12 19.96 25.86
N LYS A 327 46.96 20.88 24.90
CA LYS A 327 47.08 22.33 25.11
C LYS A 327 46.18 22.86 26.23
N HIS A 328 44.96 22.33 26.34
CA HIS A 328 43.97 22.72 27.35
C HIS A 328 44.05 21.89 28.65
N ASN A 329 45.05 21.01 28.80
CA ASN A 329 45.22 20.12 29.97
C ASN A 329 43.94 19.35 30.37
N ILE A 330 43.09 18.99 29.40
CA ILE A 330 41.78 18.38 29.68
C ILE A 330 41.95 17.02 30.39
N ARG A 331 42.97 16.24 30.03
CA ARG A 331 43.24 14.93 30.68
C ARG A 331 43.55 15.06 32.17
N GLU A 332 44.44 15.99 32.53
CA GLU A 332 44.79 16.25 33.94
C GLU A 332 43.62 16.83 34.74
N LEU A 333 42.74 17.60 34.07
CA LEU A 333 41.55 18.17 34.68
C LEU A 333 40.52 17.08 35.03
N LEU A 334 40.35 16.08 34.17
CA LEU A 334 39.40 14.98 34.37
C LEU A 334 39.77 14.07 35.52
N GLU A 335 41.07 13.89 35.80
CA GLU A 335 41.54 13.12 36.96
C GLU A 335 41.11 13.75 38.31
N LYS A 336 40.79 15.05 38.30
CA LYS A 336 40.41 15.81 39.51
C LYS A 336 38.89 15.92 39.69
N VAL A 337 38.09 15.61 38.66
CA VAL A 337 36.63 15.79 38.66
C VAL A 337 35.91 14.46 38.95
N ASN A 338 34.85 14.48 39.75
CA ASN A 338 33.93 13.34 39.80
C ASN A 338 33.12 13.20 38.50
N LEU A 339 33.43 12.14 37.74
CA LEU A 339 32.81 11.83 36.46
C LEU A 339 31.55 10.94 36.56
N SER A 340 31.09 10.57 37.76
CA SER A 340 29.95 9.66 37.96
C SER A 340 28.64 10.10 37.29
N ASP A 341 28.51 11.40 37.02
CA ASP A 341 27.32 11.98 36.38
C ASP A 341 27.35 11.92 34.85
N PHE A 342 28.48 11.53 34.27
CA PHE A 342 28.72 11.54 32.82
C PHE A 342 28.70 10.14 32.20
N PHE A 343 28.20 10.06 30.98
CA PHE A 343 28.15 8.84 30.17
C PHE A 343 28.63 9.10 28.74
N GLU A 344 29.30 8.11 28.17
CA GLU A 344 29.76 8.08 26.79
C GLU A 344 28.84 7.22 25.93
N ILE A 345 28.39 7.74 24.79
CA ILE A 345 27.60 7.04 23.79
C ILE A 345 28.57 6.32 22.86
N GLU A 346 28.52 4.99 22.82
CA GLU A 346 29.29 4.20 21.85
C GLU A 346 28.46 3.84 20.62
N ASP A 347 27.13 3.86 20.74
CA ASP A 347 26.21 3.63 19.64
C ASP A 347 26.34 4.71 18.56
N LYS A 348 26.75 4.21 17.40
CA LYS A 348 26.98 4.95 16.17
C LYS A 348 25.71 5.60 15.65
N GLU A 349 24.60 4.86 15.70
CA GLU A 349 23.31 5.31 15.18
C GLU A 349 22.79 6.48 16.01
N ILE A 350 22.94 6.40 17.35
CA ILE A 350 22.55 7.49 18.25
C ILE A 350 23.42 8.74 18.00
N ILE A 351 24.73 8.58 17.83
CA ILE A 351 25.62 9.70 17.47
C ILE A 351 25.19 10.32 16.15
N GLU A 352 24.92 9.52 15.12
CA GLU A 352 24.47 10.01 13.82
C GLU A 352 23.15 10.77 13.89
N VAL A 353 22.18 10.27 14.64
CA VAL A 353 20.91 10.97 14.85
C VAL A 353 21.17 12.32 15.51
N ILE A 354 21.98 12.38 16.57
CA ILE A 354 22.32 13.64 17.23
C ILE A 354 23.04 14.60 16.26
N VAL A 355 24.02 14.11 15.49
CA VAL A 355 24.76 14.90 14.49
C VAL A 355 23.81 15.48 13.43
N LYS A 356 22.87 14.68 12.90
CA LYS A 356 21.87 15.18 11.94
C LYS A 356 21.07 16.31 12.56
N HIS A 357 20.50 16.11 13.75
CA HIS A 357 19.72 17.17 14.39
C HIS A 357 20.56 18.42 14.70
N LEU A 358 21.87 18.28 14.98
CA LEU A 358 22.77 19.42 15.18
C LEU A 358 23.04 20.20 13.89
N LEU A 359 23.27 19.52 12.77
CA LEU A 359 23.52 20.14 11.46
C LEU A 359 22.35 21.05 11.02
N LYS A 360 21.14 20.78 11.49
CA LYS A 360 19.96 21.65 11.29
C LYS A 360 20.09 23.05 11.91
N PHE A 361 21.06 23.28 12.82
CA PHE A 361 21.25 24.54 13.54
C PHE A 361 22.47 25.35 13.10
N ILE A 362 23.28 24.83 12.17
CA ILE A 362 24.57 25.45 11.84
C ILE A 362 24.35 26.48 10.74
N TRP A 363 24.71 27.73 11.01
CA TRP A 363 24.66 28.80 10.03
C TRP A 363 25.96 29.60 10.07
N GLU A 364 26.40 30.06 8.90
CA GLU A 364 27.72 30.67 8.61
C GLU A 364 28.22 31.67 9.67
N ASP A 365 27.44 32.71 9.97
CA ASP A 365 27.89 33.81 10.83
C ASP A 365 28.00 33.51 12.34
N LYS A 366 27.53 32.34 12.82
CA LYS A 366 27.66 31.97 14.24
C LYS A 366 28.26 30.58 14.44
N LYS A 367 28.94 30.02 13.44
CA LYS A 367 29.59 28.71 13.55
C LYS A 367 30.49 28.64 14.78
N ASN A 368 31.41 29.60 14.94
CA ASN A 368 32.31 29.61 16.10
C ASN A 368 31.57 29.70 17.46
N GLU A 369 30.48 30.48 17.54
CA GLU A 369 29.63 30.52 18.75
C GLU A 369 28.86 29.20 19.00
N PHE A 370 28.45 28.51 17.94
CA PHE A 370 27.79 27.21 18.02
C PHE A 370 28.72 26.16 18.63
N PHE A 371 29.95 26.06 18.12
CA PHE A 371 31.00 25.18 18.64
C PHE A 371 31.44 25.55 20.06
N LEU A 372 31.24 26.80 20.51
CA LEU A 372 31.44 27.19 21.91
C LEU A 372 30.26 26.80 22.81
N LYS A 373 29.01 27.01 22.39
CA LYS A 373 27.84 26.96 23.27
C LYS A 373 27.14 25.60 23.30
N MET A 374 27.15 24.83 22.21
CA MET A 374 26.47 23.53 22.15
C MET A 374 27.17 22.40 22.92
N PRO A 375 28.50 22.34 23.07
CA PRO A 375 29.12 21.36 23.97
C PRO A 375 28.62 21.47 25.41
N VAL A 376 28.32 22.70 25.89
CA VAL A 376 27.72 22.93 27.21
C VAL A 376 26.34 22.28 27.35
N PHE A 377 25.51 22.27 26.30
CA PHE A 377 24.21 21.60 26.31
C PHE A 377 24.34 20.09 26.59
N PHE A 378 25.37 19.46 26.03
CA PHE A 378 25.66 18.04 26.20
C PHE A 378 26.27 17.75 27.58
N LEU A 379 27.26 18.55 28.00
CA LEU A 379 27.90 18.42 29.32
C LEU A 379 26.88 18.57 30.46
N THR A 380 25.99 19.56 30.39
CA THR A 380 24.93 19.77 31.40
C THR A 380 23.90 18.62 31.48
N ARG A 381 23.80 17.80 30.43
CA ARG A 381 22.94 16.60 30.40
C ARG A 381 23.66 15.32 30.81
N GLY A 382 24.94 15.43 31.16
CA GLY A 382 25.79 14.32 31.55
C GLY A 382 26.38 13.56 30.36
N VAL A 383 26.45 14.14 29.16
CA VAL A 383 27.18 13.51 28.05
C VAL A 383 28.67 13.72 28.25
N GLY A 384 29.45 12.66 28.11
CA GLY A 384 30.89 12.66 28.31
C GLY A 384 31.67 13.29 27.14
N ILE A 385 32.94 13.55 27.40
CA ILE A 385 33.83 14.29 26.49
C ILE A 385 34.09 13.52 25.21
N GLU A 386 34.29 12.21 25.30
CA GLU A 386 34.63 11.40 24.12
C GLU A 386 33.50 11.44 23.09
N THR A 387 32.26 11.37 23.58
CA THR A 387 31.05 11.50 22.77
C THR A 387 30.92 12.88 22.16
N ILE A 388 31.17 13.95 22.95
CA ILE A 388 31.12 15.32 22.45
C ILE A 388 32.15 15.51 21.33
N ILE A 389 33.38 15.05 21.51
CA ILE A 389 34.43 15.12 20.48
C ILE A 389 33.98 14.41 19.21
N ARG A 390 33.46 13.18 19.32
CA ARG A 390 32.96 12.42 18.16
C ARG A 390 31.83 13.13 17.42
N ILE A 391 30.88 13.72 18.16
CA ILE A 391 29.77 14.48 17.57
C ILE A 391 30.30 15.69 16.81
N PHE A 392 31.15 16.52 17.43
CA PHE A 392 31.61 17.76 16.82
C PHE A 392 32.68 17.57 15.73
N ASP A 393 33.53 16.55 15.83
CA ASP A 393 34.40 16.10 14.74
C ASP A 393 33.58 15.75 13.49
N ARG A 394 32.48 15.02 13.70
CA ARG A 394 31.62 14.60 12.59
C ARG A 394 30.82 15.75 11.99
N VAL A 395 30.32 16.65 12.83
CA VAL A 395 29.67 17.89 12.39
C VAL A 395 30.63 18.70 11.52
N LEU A 396 31.87 18.90 11.97
CA LEU A 396 32.89 19.66 11.24
C LEU A 396 33.24 19.00 9.91
N TYR A 397 33.42 17.68 9.89
CA TYR A 397 33.67 16.93 8.66
C TYR A 397 32.53 17.08 7.65
N ILE A 398 31.28 16.94 8.07
CA ILE A 398 30.13 17.06 7.16
C ILE A 398 30.00 18.49 6.64
N GLU A 399 30.15 19.48 7.51
CA GLU A 399 30.04 20.89 7.13
C GLU A 399 31.10 21.28 6.08
N ARG A 400 32.36 20.89 6.30
CA ARG A 400 33.50 21.28 5.47
C ARG A 400 33.66 20.42 4.23
N GLU A 401 33.68 19.11 4.39
CA GLU A 401 34.02 18.17 3.31
C GLU A 401 32.80 17.74 2.48
N VAL A 402 31.58 17.84 3.05
CA VAL A 402 30.36 17.42 2.34
C VAL A 402 29.57 18.63 1.83
N PHE A 403 29.33 19.64 2.67
CA PHE A 403 28.55 20.81 2.26
C PHE A 403 29.40 21.97 1.72
N GLY A 404 30.73 21.94 1.91
CA GLY A 404 31.61 23.00 1.43
C GLY A 404 31.34 24.37 2.06
N LEU A 405 30.75 24.40 3.26
CA LEU A 405 30.29 25.66 3.88
C LEU A 405 31.41 26.37 4.65
N ASP A 406 32.56 25.75 4.83
CA ASP A 406 33.58 26.21 5.77
C ASP A 406 34.91 26.57 5.10
N GLU A 407 35.30 27.84 5.23
CA GLU A 407 36.60 28.36 4.81
C GLU A 407 37.57 28.56 6.01
N ASP A 408 37.08 28.44 7.25
CA ASP A 408 37.89 28.62 8.46
C ASP A 408 38.77 27.37 8.73
N PRO A 409 39.98 27.54 9.29
CA PRO A 409 40.80 26.44 9.77
C PRO A 409 40.07 25.61 10.84
N GLU A 410 40.14 24.29 10.71
CA GLU A 410 39.53 23.29 11.60
C GLU A 410 39.97 23.47 13.06
N ASP A 411 41.22 23.88 13.24
CA ASP A 411 41.89 24.15 14.50
C ASP A 411 41.12 25.12 15.39
N ASN A 412 40.53 26.18 14.83
CA ASN A 412 39.85 27.21 15.61
C ASN A 412 38.60 26.66 16.32
N ARG A 413 37.88 25.75 15.66
CA ARG A 413 36.63 25.16 16.17
C ARG A 413 36.91 24.03 17.14
N ILE A 414 37.93 23.23 16.86
CA ILE A 414 38.42 22.21 17.77
C ILE A 414 38.93 22.86 19.07
N ASN A 415 39.69 23.94 18.96
CA ASN A 415 40.12 24.78 20.08
C ASN A 415 38.93 25.32 20.89
N ALA A 416 37.88 25.82 20.23
CA ALA A 416 36.67 26.31 20.87
C ALA A 416 35.95 25.22 21.69
N VAL A 417 35.76 24.03 21.13
CA VAL A 417 35.13 22.89 21.84
C VAL A 417 35.98 22.48 23.05
N CYS A 418 37.30 22.36 22.88
CA CYS A 418 38.22 22.00 23.95
C CYS A 418 38.21 23.05 25.07
N HIS A 419 38.28 24.34 24.74
CA HIS A 419 38.20 25.43 25.70
C HIS A 419 36.89 25.44 26.50
N THR A 420 35.76 25.14 25.84
CA THR A 420 34.46 25.02 26.52
C THR A 420 34.45 23.86 27.51
N ILE A 421 34.98 22.69 27.12
CA ILE A 421 35.09 21.52 28.01
C ILE A 421 35.95 21.86 29.22
N GLU A 422 37.13 22.44 28.99
CA GLU A 422 38.04 22.89 30.05
C GLU A 422 37.34 23.84 31.02
N THR A 423 36.68 24.88 30.50
CA THR A 423 35.99 25.90 31.30
C THR A 423 34.86 25.31 32.14
N PHE A 424 34.05 24.43 31.55
CA PHE A 424 32.94 23.77 32.25
C PHE A 424 33.43 22.98 33.46
N PHE A 425 34.49 22.19 33.29
CA PHE A 425 35.02 21.35 34.35
C PHE A 425 35.86 22.11 35.38
N LYS A 426 36.56 23.18 35.00
CA LYS A 426 37.17 24.13 35.96
C LYS A 426 36.10 24.71 36.88
N CYS A 427 34.98 25.17 36.33
CA CYS A 427 33.86 25.66 37.14
C CYS A 427 33.28 24.57 38.06
N LYS A 428 33.17 23.31 37.59
CA LYS A 428 32.68 22.19 38.42
C LYS A 428 33.63 21.86 39.59
N LEU A 429 34.93 22.11 39.45
CA LEU A 429 35.94 21.89 40.50
C LEU A 429 36.00 23.01 41.55
N GLU A 430 35.60 24.22 41.17
CA GLU A 430 35.62 25.42 42.03
C GLU A 430 34.38 25.50 42.96
N GLU A 431 33.50 24.49 42.97
CA GLU A 431 32.32 24.43 43.82
C GLU A 431 32.64 24.01 45.26
N PRO A 432 32.64 24.97 46.20
CA PRO A 432 31.80 24.77 47.38
C PRO A 432 30.69 25.82 47.64
N ASN A 433 30.58 26.98 46.99
CA ASN A 433 29.68 28.04 47.52
C ASN A 433 29.02 29.05 46.54
N GLU A 434 29.11 28.94 45.21
CA GLU A 434 28.59 30.01 44.32
C GLU A 434 27.58 29.58 43.22
N LEU A 435 27.20 28.30 43.15
CA LEU A 435 26.26 27.86 42.11
C LEU A 435 24.79 28.21 42.37
N GLU A 436 24.41 28.59 43.59
CA GLU A 436 23.05 29.09 43.85
C GLU A 436 22.82 30.50 43.29
N ASN A 437 23.86 31.33 43.13
CA ASN A 437 23.71 32.74 42.75
C ASN A 437 24.31 33.13 41.40
N SER A 438 25.16 32.31 40.77
CA SER A 438 25.61 32.56 39.40
C SER A 438 25.00 31.56 38.43
N LYS A 439 23.67 31.64 38.25
CA LYS A 439 23.04 31.19 37.00
C LYS A 439 23.71 31.97 35.86
N LYS A 440 24.84 31.49 35.33
CA LYS A 440 25.48 32.09 34.15
C LYS A 440 24.41 32.10 33.06
N LYS A 441 23.87 33.30 32.81
CA LYS A 441 22.76 33.61 31.91
C LYS A 441 23.00 33.26 30.44
N VAL A 442 24.11 32.60 30.11
CA VAL A 442 24.56 32.40 28.74
C VAL A 442 24.80 30.91 28.47
N GLY A 443 23.70 30.15 28.52
CA GLY A 443 23.66 28.79 27.96
C GLY A 443 23.40 28.80 26.45
N TRP A 444 23.38 27.62 25.84
CA TRP A 444 23.01 27.39 24.43
C TRP A 444 21.74 28.15 23.97
N LYS A 445 20.80 28.43 24.88
CA LYS A 445 19.57 29.22 24.63
C LYS A 445 19.89 30.60 24.03
N SER A 446 20.97 31.24 24.47
CA SER A 446 21.39 32.58 24.03
C SER A 446 21.78 32.66 22.55
N PHE A 447 22.01 31.50 21.92
CA PHE A 447 22.33 31.40 20.51
C PHE A 447 21.12 31.68 19.62
N PHE A 448 19.93 31.26 20.06
CA PHE A 448 18.68 31.40 19.31
C PHE A 448 17.80 32.52 19.87
N PHE A 449 17.82 32.71 21.19
CA PHE A 449 16.84 33.52 21.91
C PHE A 449 17.46 34.69 22.68
N LYS A 450 16.72 35.80 22.74
CA LYS A 450 16.95 36.92 23.66
C LYS A 450 16.52 36.48 25.06
N ILE A 451 17.47 36.43 26.00
CA ILE A 451 17.22 36.04 27.39
C ILE A 451 17.14 37.32 28.24
N PRO A 452 15.98 37.63 28.86
CA PRO A 452 15.85 38.75 29.80
C PRO A 452 16.76 38.63 31.02
N ASP A 453 17.20 39.76 31.57
CA ASP A 453 18.09 39.78 32.73
C ASP A 453 17.45 39.24 34.02
N ASP A 454 16.13 39.20 34.09
CA ASP A 454 15.34 38.70 35.21
C ASP A 454 14.73 37.32 34.94
N PHE A 455 15.11 36.63 33.86
CA PHE A 455 14.55 35.33 33.51
C PHE A 455 14.89 34.26 34.56
N VAL A 456 13.88 33.81 35.30
CA VAL A 456 13.98 32.72 36.27
C VAL A 456 13.46 31.43 35.64
N GLU A 457 14.25 30.35 35.68
CA GLU A 457 13.78 29.03 35.23
C GLU A 457 12.66 28.49 36.14
N GLU A 458 11.42 28.55 35.67
CA GLU A 458 10.26 27.91 36.30
C GLU A 458 10.27 26.38 36.09
N ASN A 459 9.52 25.64 36.92
CA ASN A 459 9.29 24.18 36.79
C ASN A 459 8.33 23.82 35.63
N LYS A 460 8.49 24.48 34.48
CA LYS A 460 7.75 24.19 33.24
C LYS A 460 8.57 23.29 32.30
N PRO A 461 7.92 22.47 31.45
CA PRO A 461 8.59 21.77 30.36
C PRO A 461 9.49 22.70 29.55
N LEU A 462 10.64 22.20 29.07
CA LEU A 462 11.63 23.01 28.34
C LEU A 462 11.00 23.74 27.14
N GLU A 463 10.08 23.10 26.43
CA GLU A 463 9.41 23.68 25.26
C GLU A 463 8.58 24.90 25.60
N GLU A 464 7.80 24.85 26.68
CA GLU A 464 7.01 26.00 27.16
C GLU A 464 7.94 27.15 27.57
N ARG A 465 9.04 26.85 28.26
CA ARG A 465 10.04 27.87 28.64
C ARG A 465 10.71 28.54 27.44
N LEU A 466 10.95 27.80 26.35
CA LEU A 466 11.53 28.36 25.13
C LEU A 466 10.49 29.12 24.29
N ARG A 467 9.22 28.72 24.35
CA ARG A 467 8.11 29.45 23.73
C ARG A 467 7.91 30.83 24.35
N ASP A 468 8.28 31.04 25.60
CA ASP A 468 8.18 32.36 26.23
C ASP A 468 9.33 33.32 25.83
N LEU A 469 10.42 32.81 25.24
CA LEU A 469 11.58 33.62 24.85
C LEU A 469 11.44 34.22 23.44
N LYS A 470 11.92 35.45 23.24
CA LYS A 470 11.93 36.09 21.90
C LYS A 470 13.11 35.58 21.06
N LEU A 471 12.89 35.30 19.77
CA LEU A 471 13.94 34.95 18.83
C LEU A 471 14.83 36.17 18.53
N TRP A 472 16.12 35.96 18.30
CA TRP A 472 16.98 36.99 17.72
C TRP A 472 16.53 37.33 16.29
N SER A 473 16.50 38.61 15.93
CA SER A 473 15.88 39.10 14.68
C SER A 473 16.63 38.66 13.42
N ASP A 474 17.92 38.40 13.53
CA ASP A 474 18.80 37.94 12.46
C ASP A 474 18.73 36.42 12.21
N ILE A 475 18.09 35.65 13.09
CA ILE A 475 18.05 34.17 12.97
C ILE A 475 17.21 33.72 11.78
N VAL A 476 16.12 34.43 11.47
CA VAL A 476 15.29 34.12 10.29
C VAL A 476 16.12 34.26 9.01
N ASP A 477 16.91 35.33 8.90
CA ASP A 477 17.78 35.56 7.74
C ASP A 477 18.87 34.50 7.62
N LYS A 478 19.42 34.05 8.74
CA LYS A 478 20.45 33.02 8.78
C LYS A 478 19.92 31.65 8.36
N VAL A 479 18.69 31.32 8.76
CA VAL A 479 18.01 30.10 8.30
C VAL A 479 17.74 30.17 6.80
N ILE A 480 17.26 31.31 6.28
CA ILE A 480 17.08 31.51 4.83
C ILE A 480 18.41 31.35 4.08
N GLY A 481 19.48 31.99 4.58
CA GLY A 481 20.82 31.88 3.99
C GLY A 481 21.31 30.43 3.95
N TYR A 482 21.21 29.70 5.06
CA TYR A 482 21.59 28.29 5.12
C TYR A 482 20.83 27.42 4.12
N LEU A 483 19.50 27.58 4.03
CA LEU A 483 18.65 26.82 3.11
C LEU A 483 19.00 27.03 1.64
N ARG A 484 19.59 28.18 1.30
CA ARG A 484 20.02 28.51 -0.07
C ARG A 484 21.39 27.95 -0.44
N ILE A 485 22.31 27.89 0.51
CA ILE A 485 23.70 27.50 0.22
C ILE A 485 23.82 25.97 0.09
N VAL A 486 23.15 25.22 0.96
CA VAL A 486 23.16 23.76 0.88
C VAL A 486 22.34 23.33 -0.33
N ASP A 487 22.78 22.39 -1.15
CA ASP A 487 21.96 21.84 -2.23
C ASP A 487 20.90 20.85 -1.70
N ASP A 488 19.72 20.78 -2.32
CA ASP A 488 18.64 19.90 -1.84
C ASP A 488 18.99 18.41 -2.01
N GLU A 489 19.77 18.04 -3.04
CA GLU A 489 20.23 16.67 -3.25
C GLU A 489 21.23 16.25 -2.16
N ASP A 490 22.13 17.15 -1.74
CA ASP A 490 23.09 16.87 -0.68
C ASP A 490 22.44 16.90 0.71
N PHE A 491 21.43 17.74 0.90
CA PHE A 491 20.61 17.76 2.10
C PHE A 491 19.81 16.45 2.25
N GLU A 492 19.13 16.01 1.18
CA GLU A 492 18.34 14.77 1.18
C GLU A 492 19.22 13.54 1.45
N LYS A 493 20.46 13.51 0.96
CA LYS A 493 21.42 12.41 1.25
C LYS A 493 21.76 12.30 2.73
N ILE A 494 21.85 13.42 3.46
CA ILE A 494 22.24 13.42 4.88
C ILE A 494 21.04 13.19 5.78
N PHE A 495 19.91 13.82 5.46
CA PHE A 495 18.72 13.83 6.29
C PHE A 495 17.69 12.76 5.91
N GLY A 496 17.84 12.13 4.75
CA GLY A 496 16.91 11.14 4.21
C GLY A 496 15.58 11.74 3.71
N ALA A 497 15.51 13.07 3.63
CA ALA A 497 14.32 13.84 3.27
C ALA A 497 14.74 15.22 2.76
N GLY A 498 13.98 15.78 1.82
CA GLY A 498 14.26 17.10 1.24
C GLY A 498 14.12 18.22 2.27
N LYS A 499 14.69 19.41 2.00
CA LYS A 499 14.69 20.53 2.96
C LYS A 499 13.28 20.89 3.42
N LYS A 500 12.30 20.93 2.51
CA LYS A 500 10.92 21.27 2.85
C LYS A 500 10.31 20.29 3.86
N GLU A 501 10.62 19.01 3.77
CA GLU A 501 10.10 17.98 4.67
C GLU A 501 10.76 18.07 6.06
N VAL A 502 12.05 18.39 6.09
CA VAL A 502 12.83 18.44 7.33
C VAL A 502 12.63 19.75 8.10
N PHE A 503 12.62 20.88 7.39
CA PHE A 503 12.46 22.22 7.98
C PHE A 503 11.00 22.64 8.09
N GLY A 504 10.11 22.08 7.27
CA GLY A 504 8.69 22.46 7.19
C GLY A 504 8.42 23.68 6.31
N PHE A 505 9.45 24.27 5.71
CA PHE A 505 9.37 25.42 4.81
C PHE A 505 10.58 25.47 3.86
N THR A 506 10.43 26.12 2.70
CA THR A 506 11.57 26.45 1.81
C THR A 506 12.14 27.83 2.09
N ALA A 507 13.31 28.13 1.51
CA ALA A 507 13.92 29.46 1.61
C ALA A 507 13.01 30.55 1.01
N GLU A 508 12.36 30.25 -0.12
CA GLU A 508 11.45 31.16 -0.83
C GLU A 508 10.16 31.40 -0.04
N GLU A 509 9.60 30.33 0.56
CA GLU A 509 8.41 30.41 1.42
C GLU A 509 8.68 31.28 2.64
N LEU A 510 9.82 31.05 3.32
CA LEU A 510 10.19 31.80 4.51
C LEU A 510 10.55 33.26 4.20
N GLU A 511 11.23 33.52 3.07
CA GLU A 511 11.57 34.88 2.64
C GLU A 511 10.33 35.67 2.22
N LYS A 512 9.40 35.05 1.50
CA LYS A 512 8.10 35.66 1.18
C LYS A 512 7.36 36.01 2.47
N LEU A 513 7.25 35.06 3.38
CA LEU A 513 6.56 35.27 4.65
C LEU A 513 7.24 36.34 5.49
N LYS A 514 8.58 36.40 5.51
CA LYS A 514 9.32 37.46 6.21
C LYS A 514 8.97 38.86 5.71
N ARG A 515 8.75 39.04 4.40
CA ARG A 515 8.36 40.33 3.79
C ARG A 515 6.91 40.71 4.10
N GLU A 516 6.03 39.71 4.18
CA GLU A 516 4.58 39.89 4.40
C GLU A 516 4.23 40.00 5.89
N ASP A 517 4.85 39.19 6.74
CA ASP A 517 4.60 39.04 8.17
C ASP A 517 5.85 38.49 8.89
N PHE A 518 6.72 39.40 9.34
CA PHE A 518 7.95 39.04 10.04
C PHE A 518 7.68 38.24 11.32
N GLU A 519 6.63 38.57 12.08
CA GLU A 519 6.31 37.89 13.34
C GLU A 519 5.98 36.42 13.10
N ARG A 520 5.15 36.15 12.10
CA ARG A 520 4.80 34.77 11.72
C ARG A 520 5.99 33.98 11.18
N SER A 521 6.89 34.62 10.42
CA SER A 521 8.14 33.98 9.98
C SER A 521 9.07 33.64 11.16
N ALA A 522 9.14 34.50 12.16
CA ALA A 522 9.93 34.28 13.37
C ALA A 522 9.33 33.19 14.25
N GLU A 523 8.01 33.09 14.34
CA GLU A 523 7.31 32.00 15.04
C GLU A 523 7.57 30.64 14.40
N LEU A 524 7.51 30.54 13.06
CA LEU A 524 7.83 29.28 12.36
C LEU A 524 9.26 28.81 12.61
N VAL A 525 10.24 29.72 12.51
CA VAL A 525 11.65 29.40 12.78
C VAL A 525 11.85 29.01 14.25
N LYS A 526 11.16 29.69 15.17
CA LYS A 526 11.19 29.36 16.60
C LYS A 526 10.61 27.99 16.89
N ASP A 527 9.47 27.63 16.32
CA ASP A 527 8.86 26.31 16.49
C ASP A 527 9.75 25.20 15.92
N PHE A 528 10.36 25.44 14.76
CA PHE A 528 11.36 24.54 14.18
C PHE A 528 12.55 24.31 15.13
N ILE A 529 13.11 25.38 15.70
CA ILE A 529 14.23 25.31 16.64
C ILE A 529 13.83 24.49 17.88
N ILE A 530 12.66 24.79 18.46
CA ILE A 530 12.15 24.12 19.66
C ILE A 530 11.94 22.63 19.40
N LYS A 531 11.30 22.27 18.27
CA LYS A 531 11.08 20.88 17.87
C LYS A 531 12.40 20.11 17.73
N THR A 532 13.37 20.70 17.02
CA THR A 532 14.66 20.03 16.80
C THR A 532 15.43 19.84 18.11
N LEU A 533 15.39 20.81 19.03
CA LEU A 533 16.02 20.69 20.35
C LEU A 533 15.32 19.66 21.24
N ARG A 534 14.00 19.51 21.12
CA ARG A 534 13.22 18.46 21.80
C ARG A 534 13.70 17.09 21.36
N GLU A 535 13.86 16.88 20.06
CA GLU A 535 14.34 15.63 19.46
C GLU A 535 15.75 15.29 19.97
N ILE A 536 16.71 16.23 19.90
CA ILE A 536 18.07 16.02 20.47
C ILE A 536 18.00 15.68 21.96
N SER A 537 17.20 16.42 22.73
CA SER A 537 17.06 16.19 24.16
C SER A 537 16.40 14.85 24.49
N LEU A 538 15.52 14.34 23.62
CA LEU A 538 14.93 13.01 23.74
C LEU A 538 15.98 11.92 23.49
N GLU A 539 16.75 12.04 22.41
CA GLU A 539 17.83 11.10 22.08
C GLU A 539 18.90 11.02 23.19
N VAL A 540 19.34 12.17 23.69
CA VAL A 540 20.29 12.23 24.82
C VAL A 540 19.69 11.61 26.09
N ARG A 541 18.39 11.82 26.36
CA ARG A 541 17.71 11.21 27.52
C ARG A 541 17.57 9.70 27.38
N MET A 542 17.28 9.22 26.18
CA MET A 542 17.23 7.79 25.86
C MET A 542 18.61 7.16 26.05
N ALA A 543 19.65 7.75 25.47
CA ALA A 543 21.04 7.31 25.64
C ALA A 543 21.44 7.28 27.13
N ARG A 544 21.08 8.31 27.90
CA ARG A 544 21.32 8.36 29.36
C ARG A 544 20.58 7.27 30.12
N LYS A 545 19.32 6.99 29.76
CA LYS A 545 18.51 5.91 30.35
C LYS A 545 19.15 4.54 30.04
N TYR A 546 19.65 4.34 28.82
CA TYR A 546 20.41 3.15 28.43
C TYR A 546 21.73 3.04 29.21
N ALA A 547 22.47 4.13 29.38
CA ALA A 547 23.70 4.20 30.20
C ALA A 547 23.46 3.69 31.62
N LYS A 548 22.40 4.19 32.28
CA LYS A 548 22.01 3.78 33.64
C LYS A 548 21.61 2.30 33.72
N LYS A 549 21.04 1.73 32.65
CA LYS A 549 20.62 0.33 32.56
C LYS A 549 21.82 -0.62 32.36
N TYR A 550 22.87 -0.17 31.65
CA TYR A 550 24.01 -0.97 31.17
C TYR A 550 25.24 -1.09 32.07
N ILE A 551 25.19 -0.57 33.28
CA ILE A 551 26.12 -0.92 34.39
C ILE A 551 26.07 -2.47 34.70
N ARG A 552 25.35 -3.29 33.90
CA ARG A 552 25.09 -4.75 34.13
C ARG A 552 25.90 -5.70 33.27
N THR A 553 26.36 -5.32 32.08
CA THR A 553 26.82 -6.29 31.08
C THR A 553 27.84 -5.67 30.15
N GLY A 554 29.10 -6.09 30.25
CA GLY A 554 30.26 -5.52 29.55
C GLY A 554 30.33 -5.77 28.04
N LYS A 555 29.25 -5.52 27.30
CA LYS A 555 29.29 -5.37 25.84
C LYS A 555 28.67 -4.01 25.51
N GLY A 556 29.55 -3.14 25.04
CA GLY A 556 29.38 -1.69 24.98
C GLY A 556 28.40 -1.20 23.91
N GLU A 557 27.44 -0.40 24.36
CA GLU A 557 26.69 0.57 23.55
C GLU A 557 26.70 1.96 24.23
N VAL A 558 26.88 2.04 25.56
CA VAL A 558 27.06 3.29 26.33
C VAL A 558 27.93 3.01 27.57
N ARG A 559 29.04 3.73 27.78
CA ARG A 559 29.91 3.60 28.98
C ARG A 559 29.55 4.66 30.01
N VAL A 560 29.45 4.30 31.29
CA VAL A 560 29.36 5.27 32.39
C VAL A 560 30.73 5.35 33.05
N HIS A 561 31.22 6.55 33.36
CA HIS A 561 32.46 6.70 34.12
C HIS A 561 32.20 6.24 35.56
N GLU A 562 32.58 4.99 35.88
CA GLU A 562 32.49 4.48 37.26
C GLU A 562 33.58 5.11 38.12
N GLY A 563 33.18 6.03 39.01
CA GLY A 563 33.97 6.37 40.19
C GLY A 563 34.15 5.11 41.04
N VAL A 564 35.40 4.71 41.24
CA VAL A 564 35.78 3.52 42.02
C VAL A 564 35.42 3.76 43.49
N GLU A 565 34.39 3.07 43.98
CA GLU A 565 34.37 2.55 45.36
C GLU A 565 33.95 1.07 45.33
N ARG A 566 34.96 0.21 45.22
CA ARG A 566 34.84 -1.22 45.51
C ARG A 566 34.65 -1.40 47.00
N GLY A 567 33.40 -1.58 47.43
CA GLY A 567 33.21 -1.76 48.86
C GLY A 567 31.81 -2.10 49.36
N GLU A 568 30.95 -2.80 48.62
CA GLU A 568 29.77 -3.40 49.26
C GLU A 568 29.28 -4.67 48.56
N LYS A 569 29.03 -5.72 49.35
CA LYS A 569 28.68 -7.07 48.91
C LYS A 569 27.42 -7.04 48.03
N LYS A 570 27.53 -7.55 46.81
CA LYS A 570 26.43 -7.78 45.85
C LYS A 570 25.23 -8.46 46.55
N LYS A 571 24.18 -7.70 46.88
CA LYS A 571 22.81 -8.23 46.79
C LYS A 571 22.47 -8.33 45.30
N GLY A 572 21.92 -9.47 44.90
CA GLY A 572 21.56 -9.77 43.51
C GLY A 572 20.81 -8.61 42.85
N ARG A 573 21.20 -8.30 41.62
CA ARG A 573 20.63 -7.23 40.80
C ARG A 573 19.15 -7.57 40.50
N PRO A 574 18.17 -6.67 40.74
CA PRO A 574 16.77 -7.03 40.62
C PRO A 574 16.36 -7.36 39.17
N SER A 575 15.57 -8.42 38.96
CA SER A 575 15.10 -8.89 37.66
C SER A 575 14.18 -7.87 36.96
N LYS A 576 13.97 -8.00 35.64
CA LYS A 576 13.01 -7.13 34.91
C LYS A 576 11.60 -7.21 35.50
N ALA A 577 11.21 -8.39 36.01
CA ALA A 577 9.96 -8.59 36.72
C ALA A 577 9.95 -7.87 38.08
N GLU A 578 11.06 -7.86 38.81
CA GLU A 578 11.20 -7.13 40.09
C GLU A 578 11.17 -5.61 39.90
N LEU A 579 11.72 -5.10 38.80
CA LEU A 579 11.61 -3.68 38.43
C LEU A 579 10.18 -3.30 38.04
N ALA A 580 9.51 -4.12 37.24
CA ALA A 580 8.09 -3.92 36.90
C ALA A 580 7.19 -4.01 38.14
N LEU A 581 7.49 -4.92 39.08
CA LEU A 581 6.82 -5.02 40.39
C LEU A 581 7.06 -3.77 41.26
N ALA A 582 8.28 -3.21 41.25
CA ALA A 582 8.58 -1.97 41.96
C ALA A 582 7.86 -0.75 41.34
N GLU A 583 7.79 -0.68 40.01
CA GLU A 583 7.01 0.33 39.26
C GLU A 583 5.50 0.20 39.55
N LEU A 584 4.98 -1.02 39.62
CA LEU A 584 3.58 -1.34 39.98
C LEU A 584 3.25 -0.96 41.43
N ASN A 585 4.24 -0.87 42.32
CA ASN A 585 4.05 -0.43 43.71
C ASN A 585 3.82 1.08 43.85
N LEU A 586 4.01 1.86 42.77
CA LEU A 586 3.70 3.29 42.72
C LEU A 586 2.24 3.59 42.37
N LEU A 587 1.48 2.59 41.89
CA LEU A 587 0.05 2.69 41.60
C LEU A 587 -0.77 2.56 42.89
N ASN A 588 -1.92 3.25 42.97
CA ASN A 588 -2.93 3.06 44.02
C ASN A 588 -3.69 1.74 43.81
N THR A 589 -2.98 0.63 43.91
CA THR A 589 -3.39 -0.69 43.41
C THR A 589 -4.37 -1.44 44.28
N ASP A 590 -4.51 -1.07 45.55
CA ASP A 590 -5.38 -1.81 46.47
C ASP A 590 -6.85 -1.66 46.02
N GLN A 591 -7.19 -0.49 45.47
CA GLN A 591 -8.48 -0.23 44.81
C GLN A 591 -8.65 -1.03 43.52
N ILE A 592 -7.58 -1.22 42.72
CA ILE A 592 -7.60 -2.01 41.48
C ILE A 592 -7.81 -3.49 41.79
N VAL A 593 -7.09 -4.03 42.79
CA VAL A 593 -7.21 -5.43 43.23
C VAL A 593 -8.61 -5.68 43.77
N GLN A 594 -9.11 -4.82 44.66
CA GLN A 594 -10.46 -4.96 45.22
C GLN A 594 -11.54 -4.90 44.13
N GLY A 595 -11.44 -3.93 43.21
CA GLY A 595 -12.38 -3.78 42.10
C GLY A 595 -12.42 -5.00 41.16
N VAL A 596 -11.28 -5.64 40.89
CA VAL A 596 -11.23 -6.86 40.04
C VAL A 596 -11.77 -8.09 40.77
N VAL A 597 -11.47 -8.22 42.06
CA VAL A 597 -11.91 -9.36 42.89
C VAL A 597 -13.42 -9.30 43.16
N GLU A 598 -13.99 -8.11 43.34
CA GLU A 598 -15.43 -7.93 43.60
C GLU A 598 -16.28 -7.86 42.32
N ALA A 599 -15.68 -7.54 41.16
CA ALA A 599 -16.40 -7.46 39.89
C ALA A 599 -17.07 -8.79 39.49
N LYS A 600 -18.35 -8.72 39.12
CA LYS A 600 -19.07 -9.82 38.47
C LYS A 600 -18.89 -9.69 36.95
N PRO A 601 -18.49 -10.76 36.23
CA PRO A 601 -18.30 -10.73 34.76
C PRO A 601 -19.46 -10.08 34.00
N SER A 602 -20.69 -10.44 34.39
CA SER A 602 -21.94 -9.95 33.79
C SER A 602 -22.21 -8.45 33.92
N HIS A 603 -21.46 -7.71 34.75
CA HIS A 603 -21.67 -6.28 34.99
C HIS A 603 -20.51 -5.41 34.46
N ILE A 604 -19.60 -5.97 33.67
CA ILE A 604 -18.45 -5.24 33.14
C ILE A 604 -18.81 -4.62 31.79
N GLU A 605 -18.85 -3.30 31.74
CA GLU A 605 -19.19 -2.54 30.52
C GLU A 605 -18.05 -2.51 29.48
N ASP A 606 -16.80 -2.41 29.95
CA ASP A 606 -15.60 -2.42 29.10
C ASP A 606 -14.71 -3.63 29.40
N ALA A 607 -14.89 -4.68 28.59
CA ALA A 607 -14.16 -5.93 28.70
C ALA A 607 -12.64 -5.74 28.58
N HIS A 608 -12.17 -4.91 27.65
CA HIS A 608 -10.73 -4.75 27.39
C HIS A 608 -10.04 -3.97 28.51
N ARG A 609 -10.68 -2.91 29.01
CA ARG A 609 -10.17 -2.15 30.16
C ARG A 609 -10.16 -3.00 31.43
N PHE A 610 -11.17 -3.85 31.63
CA PHE A 610 -11.15 -4.82 32.73
C PHE A 610 -9.98 -5.79 32.63
N VAL A 611 -9.71 -6.35 31.45
CA VAL A 611 -8.59 -7.29 31.25
C VAL A 611 -7.25 -6.62 31.59
N ILE A 612 -7.03 -5.37 31.18
CA ILE A 612 -5.81 -4.62 31.55
C ILE A 612 -5.71 -4.43 33.07
N LYS A 613 -6.80 -4.01 33.74
CA LYS A 613 -6.84 -3.87 35.20
C LYS A 613 -6.59 -5.20 35.93
N ALA A 614 -7.16 -6.29 35.43
CA ALA A 614 -6.97 -7.62 35.97
C ALA A 614 -5.53 -8.12 35.80
N ILE A 615 -4.88 -7.85 34.66
CA ILE A 615 -3.46 -8.15 34.44
C ILE A 615 -2.58 -7.37 35.42
N LEU A 616 -2.89 -6.09 35.66
CA LEU A 616 -2.17 -5.24 36.62
C LEU A 616 -2.35 -5.70 38.08
N SER A 617 -3.44 -6.40 38.43
CA SER A 617 -3.69 -6.87 39.79
C SER A 617 -3.01 -8.19 40.13
N LEU A 618 -2.82 -9.08 39.14
CA LEU A 618 -2.22 -10.42 39.31
C LEU A 618 -0.91 -10.46 40.10
N PRO A 619 0.05 -9.52 39.93
CA PRO A 619 1.31 -9.56 40.65
C PRO A 619 1.18 -9.26 42.16
N LYS A 620 0.10 -8.60 42.60
CA LYS A 620 -0.13 -8.22 44.01
C LYS A 620 -0.97 -9.23 44.80
N ILE A 621 -1.69 -10.09 44.09
CA ILE A 621 -2.43 -11.18 44.71
C ILE A 621 -1.40 -12.22 45.17
N LYS A 622 -1.32 -12.51 46.47
CA LYS A 622 -0.43 -13.58 46.99
C LYS A 622 -1.10 -14.95 46.99
N ASP A 623 -2.42 -14.97 47.16
CA ASP A 623 -3.22 -16.21 47.14
C ASP A 623 -3.33 -16.78 45.72
N TYR A 624 -2.84 -18.01 45.54
CA TYR A 624 -2.86 -18.72 44.28
C TYR A 624 -4.28 -19.03 43.77
N GLU A 625 -5.22 -19.36 44.67
CA GLU A 625 -6.60 -19.63 44.28
C GLU A 625 -7.30 -18.34 43.83
N MET A 626 -7.00 -17.21 44.48
CA MET A 626 -7.47 -15.90 44.03
C MET A 626 -6.87 -15.49 42.68
N LYS A 627 -5.59 -15.79 42.39
CA LYS A 627 -5.01 -15.59 41.04
C LYS A 627 -5.72 -16.40 39.97
N LYS A 628 -5.98 -17.69 40.24
CA LYS A 628 -6.74 -18.55 39.33
C LYS A 628 -8.13 -17.98 39.07
N GLU A 629 -8.79 -17.47 40.10
CA GLU A 629 -10.11 -16.87 39.97
C GLU A 629 -10.09 -15.62 39.09
N VAL A 630 -9.09 -14.73 39.26
CA VAL A 630 -8.92 -13.56 38.37
C VAL A 630 -8.66 -13.99 36.92
N LEU A 631 -7.81 -15.00 36.69
CA LEU A 631 -7.58 -15.55 35.35
C LEU A 631 -8.85 -16.19 34.75
N ARG A 632 -9.67 -16.83 35.56
CA ARG A 632 -10.98 -17.39 35.16
C ARG A 632 -11.94 -16.26 34.77
N LYS A 633 -11.98 -15.17 35.54
CA LYS A 633 -12.78 -13.99 35.21
C LYS A 633 -12.34 -13.33 33.90
N ILE A 634 -11.03 -13.19 33.65
CA ILE A 634 -10.51 -12.70 32.35
C ILE A 634 -11.07 -13.55 31.19
N GLN A 635 -11.04 -14.88 31.34
CA GLN A 635 -11.57 -15.78 30.31
C GLN A 635 -13.09 -15.68 30.15
N GLN A 636 -13.82 -15.53 31.26
CA GLN A 636 -15.28 -15.37 31.24
C GLN A 636 -15.68 -14.06 30.57
N VAL A 637 -15.07 -12.94 30.96
CA VAL A 637 -15.36 -11.60 30.42
C VAL A 637 -15.06 -11.54 28.93
N LEU A 638 -13.91 -12.05 28.49
CA LEU A 638 -13.59 -12.13 27.06
C LEU A 638 -14.56 -13.06 26.32
N GLY A 639 -14.95 -14.19 26.91
CA GLY A 639 -15.93 -15.10 26.32
C GLY A 639 -17.32 -14.48 26.15
N GLU A 640 -17.81 -13.79 27.18
CA GLU A 640 -19.08 -13.04 27.15
C GLU A 640 -19.02 -11.92 26.11
N TYR A 641 -17.91 -11.17 26.07
CA TYR A 641 -17.67 -10.13 25.08
C TYR A 641 -17.75 -10.64 23.63
N TYR A 642 -17.05 -11.74 23.32
CA TYR A 642 -17.08 -12.31 21.97
C TYR A 642 -18.43 -12.95 21.61
N LYS A 643 -19.14 -13.48 22.60
CA LYS A 643 -20.52 -13.96 22.39
C LYS A 643 -21.49 -12.83 22.10
N GLU A 644 -21.38 -11.71 22.82
CA GLU A 644 -22.15 -10.49 22.53
C GLU A 644 -21.85 -9.97 21.11
N LEU A 645 -20.56 -9.96 20.72
CA LEU A 645 -20.15 -9.58 19.37
C LEU A 645 -20.68 -10.54 18.29
N GLU A 646 -20.69 -11.85 18.56
CA GLU A 646 -21.29 -12.84 17.66
C GLU A 646 -22.78 -12.55 17.44
N GLU A 647 -23.55 -12.40 18.53
CA GLU A 647 -25.00 -12.16 18.47
C GLU A 647 -25.36 -10.83 17.80
N ARG A 648 -24.53 -9.80 17.96
CA ARG A 648 -24.79 -8.45 17.40
C ARG A 648 -24.26 -8.25 15.99
N ALA A 649 -23.16 -8.90 15.63
CA ALA A 649 -22.42 -8.58 14.40
C ALA A 649 -22.40 -9.71 13.37
N VAL A 650 -22.41 -10.98 13.77
CA VAL A 650 -22.19 -12.11 12.84
C VAL A 650 -23.53 -12.58 12.27
N VAL A 651 -23.67 -12.50 10.94
CA VAL A 651 -24.87 -12.93 10.21
C VAL A 651 -24.73 -14.37 9.74
N SER A 652 -23.59 -14.74 9.18
CA SER A 652 -23.33 -16.12 8.73
C SER A 652 -21.85 -16.45 8.72
N VAL A 653 -21.53 -17.74 8.85
CA VAL A 653 -20.16 -18.26 8.77
C VAL A 653 -20.12 -19.45 7.83
N VAL A 654 -19.33 -19.37 6.76
CA VAL A 654 -19.21 -20.40 5.72
C VAL A 654 -17.81 -20.98 5.69
N LYS A 655 -17.72 -22.30 5.72
CA LYS A 655 -16.47 -23.06 5.57
C LYS A 655 -16.12 -23.20 4.09
N LEU A 656 -15.07 -22.47 3.66
CA LEU A 656 -14.62 -22.44 2.25
C LEU A 656 -13.63 -23.56 1.91
N LYS A 657 -12.72 -23.89 2.83
CA LYS A 657 -11.66 -24.89 2.60
C LYS A 657 -11.14 -25.46 3.91
N GLU A 658 -10.87 -26.76 3.91
CA GLU A 658 -10.16 -27.47 4.97
C GLU A 658 -8.98 -28.25 4.38
N VAL A 659 -7.79 -28.08 4.93
CA VAL A 659 -6.59 -28.83 4.56
C VAL A 659 -5.95 -29.40 5.81
N LYS A 660 -5.94 -30.73 5.93
CA LYS A 660 -5.22 -31.43 7.00
C LYS A 660 -3.72 -31.37 6.73
N ILE A 661 -2.95 -30.90 7.71
CA ILE A 661 -1.48 -30.86 7.75
C ILE A 661 -1.05 -31.73 8.94
N ALA A 662 0.18 -32.27 8.93
CA ALA A 662 0.69 -33.26 9.88
C ALA A 662 0.30 -33.02 11.36
N ASP A 663 0.30 -31.77 11.86
CA ASP A 663 -0.05 -31.41 13.26
C ASP A 663 -1.14 -30.32 13.40
N SER A 664 -1.76 -29.89 12.30
CA SER A 664 -2.81 -28.86 12.32
C SER A 664 -3.72 -28.90 11.09
N THR A 665 -4.93 -28.38 11.23
CA THR A 665 -5.89 -28.20 10.16
C THR A 665 -5.89 -26.75 9.73
N LYS A 666 -5.49 -26.46 8.48
CA LYS A 666 -5.64 -25.13 7.89
C LYS A 666 -7.07 -24.98 7.38
N ILE A 667 -7.79 -24.02 7.95
CA ILE A 667 -9.20 -23.73 7.69
C ILE A 667 -9.32 -22.35 7.06
N THR A 668 -10.22 -22.23 6.09
CA THR A 668 -10.63 -20.95 5.52
C THR A 668 -12.12 -20.75 5.78
N LEU A 669 -12.45 -19.68 6.50
CA LEU A 669 -13.81 -19.23 6.79
C LEU A 669 -14.14 -17.98 5.96
N LEU A 670 -15.40 -17.83 5.59
CA LEU A 670 -16.00 -16.57 5.18
C LEU A 670 -16.98 -16.16 6.29
N ILE A 671 -16.70 -15.04 6.95
CA ILE A 671 -17.54 -14.50 8.02
C ILE A 671 -18.30 -13.32 7.42
N THR A 672 -19.63 -13.40 7.39
CA THR A 672 -20.50 -12.30 6.98
C THR A 672 -20.97 -11.58 8.21
N LEU A 673 -20.69 -10.28 8.29
CA LEU A 673 -21.16 -9.40 9.34
C LEU A 673 -22.43 -8.64 8.90
N VAL A 674 -23.06 -7.97 9.85
CA VAL A 674 -24.13 -6.99 9.59
C VAL A 674 -23.66 -5.94 8.57
N ASN A 675 -24.60 -5.32 7.85
CA ASN A 675 -24.33 -4.43 6.72
C ASN A 675 -23.66 -5.12 5.50
N LYS A 676 -23.76 -6.46 5.40
CA LYS A 676 -23.22 -7.28 4.30
C LYS A 676 -21.68 -7.19 4.14
N ILE A 677 -20.98 -6.79 5.18
CA ILE A 677 -19.51 -6.76 5.21
C ILE A 677 -19.03 -8.20 5.35
N SER A 678 -18.27 -8.72 4.38
CA SER A 678 -17.78 -10.10 4.40
C SER A 678 -16.27 -10.14 4.50
N GLU A 679 -15.73 -10.99 5.38
CA GLU A 679 -14.29 -11.17 5.56
C GLU A 679 -13.88 -12.62 5.39
N ARG A 680 -12.82 -12.85 4.62
CA ARG A 680 -12.25 -14.18 4.40
C ARG A 680 -11.05 -14.38 5.32
N LEU A 681 -11.20 -15.23 6.32
CA LEU A 681 -10.15 -15.55 7.27
C LEU A 681 -9.54 -16.93 7.00
N THR A 682 -8.21 -17.04 7.01
CA THR A 682 -7.52 -18.33 6.94
C THR A 682 -6.71 -18.55 8.20
N LEU A 683 -7.00 -19.63 8.93
CA LEU A 683 -6.43 -19.93 10.23
C LEU A 683 -5.96 -21.38 10.32
N LYS A 684 -4.96 -21.66 11.17
CA LYS A 684 -4.52 -23.03 11.48
C LYS A 684 -5.06 -23.44 12.86
N ILE A 685 -5.87 -24.49 12.92
CA ILE A 685 -6.38 -25.09 14.16
C ILE A 685 -5.62 -26.39 14.41
N GLY A 686 -4.88 -26.51 15.52
CA GLY A 686 -4.08 -27.70 15.85
C GLY A 686 -3.14 -27.48 17.04
N ARG A 687 -2.41 -28.53 17.47
CA ARG A 687 -1.49 -28.56 18.63
C ARG A 687 -0.21 -27.73 18.35
N GLY A 688 -0.39 -26.43 18.20
CA GLY A 688 0.63 -25.42 18.39
C GLY A 688 0.06 -24.45 19.42
N ASP A 689 0.14 -24.84 20.68
CA ASP A 689 -0.18 -23.94 21.78
C ASP A 689 0.87 -22.84 21.77
N VAL A 690 0.42 -21.58 21.83
CA VAL A 690 1.28 -20.49 22.32
C VAL A 690 1.77 -20.97 23.67
N THR A 691 3.03 -21.40 23.74
CA THR A 691 3.56 -22.09 24.90
C THR A 691 3.88 -21.03 25.92
N ALA A 692 2.95 -20.84 26.85
CA ALA A 692 3.11 -19.93 27.96
C ALA A 692 4.18 -20.53 28.89
N VAL A 693 5.41 -20.04 28.83
CA VAL A 693 6.44 -20.47 29.79
C VAL A 693 6.20 -19.69 31.08
N PRO A 694 5.80 -20.35 32.18
CA PRO A 694 5.64 -19.66 33.46
C PRO A 694 7.02 -19.16 33.92
N ILE A 695 7.11 -17.88 34.27
CA ILE A 695 8.31 -17.35 34.91
C ILE A 695 8.38 -17.96 36.32
N LYS A 696 9.26 -18.96 36.49
CA LYS A 696 9.67 -19.42 37.81
C LYS A 696 10.75 -18.46 38.31
N ASN A 697 10.47 -17.72 39.38
CA ASN A 697 11.53 -17.06 40.12
C ASN A 697 12.22 -18.12 41.03
N ASP A 698 13.46 -17.88 41.45
CA ASP A 698 14.21 -18.83 42.31
C ASP A 698 13.56 -18.99 43.71
N MET A 699 12.55 -18.19 44.03
CA MET A 699 11.58 -18.46 45.09
C MET A 699 10.33 -19.10 44.50
N LYS A 700 9.93 -20.25 45.07
CA LYS A 700 8.93 -21.27 44.64
C LYS A 700 7.54 -20.83 44.09
N GLU A 701 7.29 -19.56 43.77
CA GLU A 701 5.99 -19.08 43.30
C GLU A 701 6.01 -18.73 41.81
N ALA A 702 5.13 -19.36 41.04
CA ALA A 702 4.84 -18.93 39.67
C ALA A 702 4.12 -17.57 39.74
N VAL A 703 4.73 -16.53 39.18
CA VAL A 703 4.23 -15.15 39.33
C VAL A 703 2.92 -14.91 38.54
N GLY A 704 2.38 -15.91 37.85
CA GLY A 704 1.20 -15.76 36.97
C GLY A 704 1.51 -15.02 35.67
N LEU A 705 2.81 -14.78 35.41
CA LEU A 705 3.32 -14.08 34.23
C LEU A 705 3.85 -15.10 33.22
N PHE A 706 3.45 -14.92 31.96
CA PHE A 706 3.80 -15.81 30.86
C PHE A 706 4.67 -15.10 29.83
N GLU A 707 5.74 -15.75 29.38
CA GLU A 707 6.52 -15.30 28.23
C GLU A 707 5.88 -15.83 26.93
N VAL A 708 5.43 -14.92 26.06
CA VAL A 708 4.88 -15.24 24.74
C VAL A 708 6.00 -15.14 23.70
N LYS A 709 6.22 -16.21 22.92
CA LYS A 709 7.32 -16.31 21.96
C LYS A 709 6.98 -15.89 20.53
N ASP A 710 5.71 -15.70 20.17
CA ASP A 710 5.31 -15.37 18.79
C ASP A 710 4.69 -13.96 18.68
N THR A 711 5.27 -13.13 17.81
CA THR A 711 4.81 -11.77 17.47
C THR A 711 3.77 -11.73 16.35
N ASP A 712 3.44 -12.87 15.73
CA ASP A 712 2.51 -12.99 14.59
C ASP A 712 1.02 -12.72 14.94
N PHE A 713 0.72 -12.20 16.13
CA PHE A 713 -0.65 -12.01 16.62
C PHE A 713 -1.44 -10.93 15.85
N ILE A 714 -0.85 -9.74 15.68
CA ILE A 714 -1.56 -8.56 15.18
C ILE A 714 -1.94 -8.73 13.70
N ASP A 715 -1.00 -9.24 12.89
CA ASP A 715 -1.17 -9.36 11.44
C ASP A 715 -2.28 -10.36 11.05
N ASN A 716 -2.45 -11.43 11.82
CA ASN A 716 -3.40 -12.50 11.50
C ASN A 716 -4.87 -12.08 11.66
N PHE A 717 -5.17 -11.05 12.45
CA PHE A 717 -6.55 -10.60 12.73
C PHE A 717 -6.79 -9.11 12.48
N ALA A 718 -5.80 -8.36 11.97
CA ALA A 718 -5.93 -6.93 11.70
C ALA A 718 -7.13 -6.61 10.79
N SER A 719 -7.27 -7.32 9.67
CA SER A 719 -8.39 -7.15 8.73
C SER A 719 -9.75 -7.38 9.42
N LEU A 720 -9.87 -8.48 10.18
CA LEU A 720 -11.10 -8.81 10.89
C LEU A 720 -11.43 -7.77 11.98
N ASN A 721 -10.42 -7.26 12.69
CA ASN A 721 -10.60 -6.21 13.70
C ASN A 721 -11.19 -4.94 13.07
N THR A 722 -10.65 -4.51 11.93
CA THR A 722 -11.18 -3.37 11.15
C THR A 722 -12.63 -3.61 10.75
N LYS A 723 -12.98 -4.82 10.27
CA LYS A 723 -14.35 -5.14 9.85
C LYS A 723 -15.38 -5.12 10.97
N PHE A 724 -15.00 -5.51 12.19
CA PHE A 724 -15.88 -5.39 13.36
C PHE A 724 -16.11 -3.93 13.78
N VAL A 725 -15.09 -3.08 13.67
CA VAL A 725 -15.23 -1.63 13.90
C VAL A 725 -16.16 -1.01 12.86
N GLU A 726 -16.01 -1.36 11.57
CA GLU A 726 -16.91 -0.90 10.50
C GLU A 726 -18.36 -1.37 10.70
N ALA A 727 -18.56 -2.62 11.14
CA ALA A 727 -19.89 -3.22 11.26
C ALA A 727 -20.68 -2.75 12.49
N VAL A 728 -20.03 -2.66 13.66
CA VAL A 728 -20.70 -2.41 14.96
C VAL A 728 -19.95 -1.45 15.88
N GLY A 729 -18.86 -0.82 15.43
CA GLY A 729 -18.10 0.15 16.23
C GLY A 729 -17.29 -0.43 17.39
N LYS A 730 -17.19 -1.76 17.50
CA LYS A 730 -16.47 -2.46 18.58
C LYS A 730 -15.22 -3.19 18.06
N LYS A 731 -14.10 -3.10 18.79
CA LYS A 731 -12.81 -3.72 18.45
C LYS A 731 -12.68 -5.14 19.02
N LEU A 732 -12.27 -6.12 18.21
CA LEU A 732 -11.90 -7.47 18.68
C LEU A 732 -10.72 -7.46 19.66
N TYR A 733 -9.76 -6.54 19.48
CA TYR A 733 -8.64 -6.30 20.38
C TYR A 733 -8.13 -4.85 20.29
N LEU A 734 -7.44 -4.39 21.34
CA LEU A 734 -6.85 -3.05 21.43
C LEU A 734 -5.48 -2.95 20.75
N SER A 735 -5.19 -1.81 20.12
CA SER A 735 -3.84 -1.49 19.64
C SER A 735 -2.90 -1.19 20.81
N LYS A 736 -1.58 -1.17 20.54
CA LYS A 736 -0.59 -0.82 21.57
C LYS A 736 -0.82 0.60 22.11
N ASP A 737 -1.21 1.54 21.25
CA ASP A 737 -1.46 2.93 21.63
C ASP A 737 -2.72 3.07 22.49
N ASP A 738 -3.79 2.33 22.19
CA ASP A 738 -4.98 2.26 23.06
C ASP A 738 -4.61 1.73 24.47
N ILE A 739 -3.71 0.74 24.55
CA ILE A 739 -3.22 0.19 25.83
C ILE A 739 -2.37 1.24 26.57
N ILE A 740 -1.55 2.00 25.87
CA ILE A 740 -0.73 3.08 26.44
C ILE A 740 -1.63 4.15 27.07
N GLN A 741 -2.66 4.60 26.36
CA GLN A 741 -3.63 5.59 26.87
C GLN A 741 -4.33 5.09 28.13
N ILE A 742 -4.81 3.84 28.14
CA ILE A 742 -5.44 3.25 29.33
C ILE A 742 -4.44 3.19 30.50
N LEU A 743 -3.18 2.86 30.23
CA LEU A 743 -2.14 2.85 31.28
C LEU A 743 -1.80 4.25 31.77
N ALA A 744 -1.75 5.25 30.89
CA ALA A 744 -1.46 6.65 31.21
C ALA A 744 -2.54 7.21 32.13
N GLU A 745 -3.81 6.97 31.81
CA GLU A 745 -4.96 7.28 32.67
C GLU A 745 -4.86 6.60 34.03
N LEU A 746 -4.55 5.29 34.08
CA LEU A 746 -4.45 4.54 35.34
C LEU A 746 -3.25 4.97 36.21
N LEU A 747 -2.17 5.44 35.58
CA LEU A 747 -0.96 5.91 36.23
C LEU A 747 -0.98 7.42 36.55
N ASN A 748 -1.95 8.16 36.02
CA ASN A 748 -2.03 9.62 36.07
C ASN A 748 -0.72 10.29 35.59
N VAL A 749 -0.21 9.83 34.46
CA VAL A 749 1.01 10.32 33.78
C VAL A 749 0.75 10.46 32.28
N ASP A 750 1.64 11.13 31.57
CA ASP A 750 1.54 11.26 30.11
C ASP A 750 1.80 9.91 29.39
N ASP A 751 1.22 9.74 28.19
CA ASP A 751 1.43 8.56 27.33
C ASP A 751 2.93 8.28 27.11
N LEU A 752 3.75 9.33 26.97
CA LEU A 752 5.19 9.24 26.81
C LEU A 752 5.87 8.75 28.10
N ASP A 753 5.36 9.11 29.27
CA ASP A 753 5.85 8.59 30.55
C ASP A 753 5.55 7.09 30.70
N VAL A 754 4.41 6.61 30.19
CA VAL A 754 4.14 5.16 30.17
C VAL A 754 5.15 4.43 29.28
N GLN A 755 5.42 4.97 28.09
CA GLN A 755 6.36 4.37 27.15
C GLN A 755 7.81 4.42 27.64
N LEU A 756 8.19 5.47 28.38
CA LEU A 756 9.57 5.73 28.76
C LEU A 756 9.86 5.39 30.22
N ARG A 757 9.07 5.84 31.19
CA ARG A 757 9.30 5.56 32.61
C ARG A 757 8.80 4.18 33.01
N TYR A 758 7.65 3.77 32.47
CA TYR A 758 6.98 2.51 32.80
C TYR A 758 7.10 1.46 31.70
N SER A 759 8.18 1.50 30.90
CA SER A 759 8.33 0.65 29.72
C SER A 759 8.30 -0.85 30.05
N ASN A 760 8.84 -1.25 31.21
CA ASN A 760 8.82 -2.66 31.63
C ASN A 760 7.41 -3.12 32.02
N LEU A 761 6.66 -2.25 32.69
CA LEU A 761 5.25 -2.45 33.00
C LEU A 761 4.41 -2.52 31.73
N LEU A 762 4.62 -1.60 30.78
CA LEU A 762 3.96 -1.58 29.47
C LEU A 762 4.19 -2.89 28.71
N ASP A 763 5.45 -3.32 28.57
CA ASP A 763 5.80 -4.57 27.89
C ASP A 763 5.13 -5.79 28.54
N MET A 764 5.08 -5.81 29.88
CA MET A 764 4.41 -6.86 30.64
C MET A 764 2.91 -6.88 30.36
N VAL A 765 2.24 -5.72 30.42
CA VAL A 765 0.79 -5.60 30.20
C VAL A 765 0.43 -5.98 28.78
N VAL A 766 1.14 -5.45 27.79
CA VAL A 766 0.89 -5.71 26.36
C VAL A 766 1.02 -7.21 26.04
N LYS A 767 2.07 -7.87 26.53
CA LYS A 767 2.27 -9.31 26.31
C LYS A 767 1.16 -10.16 26.92
N ASN A 768 0.79 -9.89 28.17
CA ASN A 768 -0.28 -10.65 28.85
C ASN A 768 -1.65 -10.36 28.23
N TYR A 769 -1.92 -9.11 27.83
CA TYR A 769 -3.16 -8.73 27.17
C TYR A 769 -3.33 -9.52 25.87
N TYR A 770 -2.34 -9.45 24.96
CA TYR A 770 -2.43 -10.16 23.69
C TYR A 770 -2.46 -11.68 23.85
N TYR A 771 -1.81 -12.24 24.87
CA TYR A 771 -1.91 -13.67 25.18
C TYR A 771 -3.36 -14.09 25.49
N HIS A 772 -4.01 -13.40 26.43
CA HIS A 772 -5.37 -13.74 26.86
C HIS A 772 -6.39 -13.50 25.76
N THR A 773 -6.27 -12.37 25.06
CA THR A 773 -7.12 -11.98 23.95
C THR A 773 -6.98 -12.95 22.77
N TYR A 774 -5.75 -13.35 22.40
CA TYR A 774 -5.53 -14.35 21.34
C TYR A 774 -6.17 -15.69 21.66
N LYS A 775 -5.97 -16.19 22.88
CA LYS A 775 -6.52 -17.48 23.29
C LYS A 775 -8.05 -17.47 23.25
N ALA A 776 -8.67 -16.35 23.63
CA ALA A 776 -10.11 -16.16 23.57
C ALA A 776 -10.61 -16.08 22.11
N ILE A 777 -9.98 -15.26 21.24
CA ILE A 777 -10.33 -15.15 19.81
C ILE A 777 -10.18 -16.51 19.10
N LYS A 778 -9.10 -17.26 19.35
CA LYS A 778 -8.86 -18.57 18.73
C LYS A 778 -9.93 -19.58 19.15
N ARG A 779 -10.35 -19.57 20.42
CA ARG A 779 -11.43 -20.41 20.93
C ARG A 779 -12.76 -20.03 20.29
N TRP A 780 -13.08 -18.74 20.28
CA TRP A 780 -14.29 -18.22 19.64
C TRP A 780 -14.36 -18.56 18.14
N LEU A 781 -13.26 -18.42 17.39
CA LEU A 781 -13.19 -18.83 15.98
C LEU A 781 -13.31 -20.34 15.77
N ALA A 782 -12.83 -21.15 16.71
CA ALA A 782 -13.04 -22.59 16.68
C ALA A 782 -14.51 -22.95 16.92
N ASP A 783 -15.19 -22.22 17.82
CA ASP A 783 -16.62 -22.36 18.07
C ASP A 783 -17.45 -21.91 16.84
N LEU A 784 -17.09 -20.79 16.21
CA LEU A 784 -17.68 -20.33 14.94
C LEU A 784 -17.46 -21.35 13.82
N TRP A 785 -16.29 -21.94 13.73
CA TRP A 785 -16.00 -23.00 12.75
C TRP A 785 -16.85 -24.25 13.00
N ALA A 786 -17.06 -24.65 14.26
CA ALA A 786 -17.92 -25.79 14.59
C ALA A 786 -19.39 -25.53 14.22
N LYS A 787 -19.82 -24.26 14.22
CA LYS A 787 -21.14 -23.81 13.76
C LYS A 787 -21.19 -23.49 12.25
N ALA A 788 -20.05 -23.44 11.56
CA ALA A 788 -19.97 -22.95 10.20
C ALA A 788 -20.57 -23.95 9.21
N GLU A 789 -21.41 -23.45 8.32
CA GLU A 789 -22.00 -24.25 7.26
C GLU A 789 -20.95 -24.58 6.21
N THR A 790 -20.99 -25.79 5.66
CA THR A 790 -20.15 -26.08 4.50
C THR A 790 -20.58 -25.24 3.31
N LYS A 791 -19.64 -24.88 2.42
CA LYS A 791 -19.98 -24.16 1.19
C LYS A 791 -21.06 -24.88 0.37
N GLU A 792 -21.06 -26.21 0.37
CA GLU A 792 -22.07 -27.03 -0.32
C GLU A 792 -23.44 -26.97 0.38
N GLU A 793 -23.48 -26.98 1.71
CA GLU A 793 -24.74 -26.80 2.47
C GLU A 793 -25.31 -25.39 2.34
N ASN A 794 -24.48 -24.34 2.35
CA ASN A 794 -24.95 -22.97 2.17
C ASN A 794 -25.42 -22.73 0.72
N GLU A 795 -24.71 -23.25 -0.28
CA GLU A 795 -25.19 -23.23 -1.68
C GLU A 795 -26.51 -24.01 -1.82
N LEU A 796 -26.68 -25.14 -1.12
CA LEU A 796 -27.92 -25.91 -1.13
C LEU A 796 -29.05 -25.20 -0.36
N LYS A 797 -28.76 -24.49 0.74
CA LYS A 797 -29.71 -23.63 1.46
C LYS A 797 -30.12 -22.41 0.63
N GLU A 798 -29.19 -21.76 -0.06
CA GLU A 798 -29.50 -20.68 -1.01
C GLU A 798 -30.43 -21.18 -2.12
N LEU A 799 -30.15 -22.36 -2.68
CA LEU A 799 -30.99 -22.95 -3.72
C LEU A 799 -32.37 -23.37 -3.19
N LYS A 800 -32.45 -23.93 -1.98
CA LYS A 800 -33.69 -24.24 -1.28
C LYS A 800 -34.51 -22.98 -1.00
N ALA A 801 -33.90 -21.95 -0.40
CA ALA A 801 -34.55 -20.68 -0.09
C ALA A 801 -35.02 -19.96 -1.35
N ALA A 802 -34.22 -19.97 -2.42
CA ALA A 802 -34.64 -19.42 -3.71
C ALA A 802 -35.86 -20.16 -4.28
N PHE A 803 -35.94 -21.48 -4.12
CA PHE A 803 -37.09 -22.28 -4.56
C PHE A 803 -38.33 -22.06 -3.68
N ILE A 804 -38.17 -22.00 -2.35
CA ILE A 804 -39.27 -21.69 -1.41
C ILE A 804 -39.80 -20.26 -1.65
N ASN A 805 -38.91 -19.27 -1.74
CA ASN A 805 -39.30 -17.88 -2.03
C ASN A 805 -40.06 -17.77 -3.37
N LEU A 806 -39.72 -18.58 -4.38
CA LEU A 806 -40.46 -18.63 -5.64
C LEU A 806 -41.89 -19.15 -5.44
N LEU A 807 -42.11 -20.12 -4.55
CA LEU A 807 -43.45 -20.60 -4.18
C LEU A 807 -44.20 -19.57 -3.32
N ASP A 808 -43.52 -18.86 -2.42
CA ASP A 808 -44.11 -17.80 -1.56
C ASP A 808 -44.55 -16.55 -2.34
N ILE A 809 -43.99 -16.33 -3.54
CA ILE A 809 -44.41 -15.24 -4.42
C ILE A 809 -45.78 -15.56 -5.07
N TYR A 810 -46.20 -16.83 -5.09
CA TYR A 810 -47.44 -17.25 -5.74
C TYR A 810 -48.71 -16.52 -5.27
N PRO A 811 -48.97 -16.36 -3.95
CA PRO A 811 -50.16 -15.65 -3.48
C PRO A 811 -50.14 -14.16 -3.87
N LYS A 812 -48.95 -13.56 -3.98
CA LYS A 812 -48.76 -12.16 -4.39
C LYS A 812 -49.03 -11.94 -5.88
N ILE A 813 -48.74 -12.95 -6.72
CA ILE A 813 -49.06 -12.93 -8.17
C ILE A 813 -50.57 -13.03 -8.40
N ARG A 814 -51.30 -13.72 -7.51
CA ARG A 814 -52.76 -13.89 -7.60
C ARG A 814 -53.55 -12.65 -7.14
N ALA A 815 -52.96 -11.81 -6.28
CA ALA A 815 -53.65 -10.70 -5.61
C ALA A 815 -53.37 -9.28 -6.15
N GLY A 816 -52.62 -9.11 -7.26
CA GLY A 816 -52.50 -7.79 -7.89
C GLY A 816 -51.30 -7.57 -8.82
N ASP A 817 -51.62 -7.01 -9.99
CA ASP A 817 -50.82 -6.28 -10.97
C ASP A 817 -49.73 -6.97 -11.82
N LYS A 818 -50.01 -6.94 -13.14
CA LYS A 818 -49.06 -6.88 -14.29
C LYS A 818 -48.16 -8.07 -14.58
N ILE A 819 -48.66 -9.29 -14.41
CA ILE A 819 -48.02 -10.49 -14.94
C ILE A 819 -49.01 -11.16 -15.90
N ARG A 820 -48.68 -11.22 -17.20
CA ARG A 820 -49.52 -11.88 -18.22
C ARG A 820 -49.67 -13.36 -17.82
N ILE A 821 -50.83 -13.98 -18.00
CA ILE A 821 -51.10 -15.42 -17.79
C ILE A 821 -49.91 -16.38 -18.11
N PRO A 822 -49.10 -16.16 -19.16
CA PRO A 822 -47.87 -16.92 -19.42
C PRO A 822 -46.76 -16.88 -18.36
N ASP A 823 -46.83 -15.99 -17.38
CA ASP A 823 -45.81 -15.70 -16.36
C ASP A 823 -46.31 -16.05 -14.93
N ALA A 824 -47.38 -16.86 -14.79
CA ALA A 824 -47.86 -17.36 -13.50
C ALA A 824 -47.56 -18.86 -13.28
N LEU A 825 -47.38 -19.29 -12.03
CA LEU A 825 -47.39 -20.72 -11.70
C LEU A 825 -48.85 -21.23 -11.85
N ASN A 826 -49.07 -22.48 -12.22
CA ASN A 826 -50.42 -23.04 -12.35
C ASN A 826 -50.47 -24.49 -11.85
N VAL A 827 -51.55 -24.91 -11.19
CA VAL A 827 -51.80 -26.32 -10.85
C VAL A 827 -52.85 -26.87 -11.81
N LEU A 828 -52.50 -27.93 -12.55
CA LEU A 828 -53.39 -28.58 -13.51
C LEU A 828 -53.64 -30.03 -13.11
N GLU A 829 -54.87 -30.50 -13.24
CA GLU A 829 -55.18 -31.93 -13.14
C GLU A 829 -54.98 -32.60 -14.50
N ARG A 830 -54.11 -33.62 -14.55
CA ARG A 830 -53.88 -34.44 -15.74
C ARG A 830 -53.84 -35.91 -15.36
N GLY A 831 -54.86 -36.67 -15.78
CA GLY A 831 -54.91 -38.13 -15.61
C GLY A 831 -54.76 -38.56 -14.14
N GLU A 832 -55.66 -38.08 -13.28
CA GLU A 832 -55.71 -38.36 -11.83
C GLU A 832 -54.52 -37.84 -10.99
N LYS A 833 -53.66 -36.98 -11.57
CA LYS A 833 -52.54 -36.34 -10.84
C LYS A 833 -52.55 -34.83 -11.01
N LYS A 834 -52.34 -34.11 -9.90
CA LYS A 834 -52.08 -32.67 -9.89
C LYS A 834 -50.64 -32.39 -10.34
N VAL A 835 -50.47 -31.41 -11.22
CA VAL A 835 -49.18 -31.02 -11.81
C VAL A 835 -48.98 -29.53 -11.63
N LEU A 836 -47.86 -29.14 -11.01
CA LEU A 836 -47.46 -27.74 -10.90
C LEU A 836 -46.65 -27.32 -12.13
N VAL A 837 -47.08 -26.28 -12.82
CA VAL A 837 -46.49 -25.76 -14.04
C VAL A 837 -45.77 -24.45 -13.73
N ILE A 838 -44.46 -24.39 -14.04
CA ILE A 838 -43.61 -23.22 -13.77
C ILE A 838 -42.98 -22.72 -15.08
N PRO A 839 -43.28 -21.49 -15.53
CA PRO A 839 -42.62 -20.89 -16.69
C PRO A 839 -41.09 -20.82 -16.55
N ALA A 840 -40.37 -21.15 -17.63
CA ALA A 840 -38.91 -21.21 -17.62
C ALA A 840 -38.24 -19.85 -17.36
N ARG A 841 -38.95 -18.75 -17.61
CA ARG A 841 -38.49 -17.39 -17.36
C ARG A 841 -38.42 -17.08 -15.87
N ILE A 842 -39.47 -17.41 -15.11
CA ILE A 842 -39.56 -17.16 -13.66
C ILE A 842 -38.49 -17.96 -12.92
N LEU A 843 -38.31 -19.23 -13.29
CA LEU A 843 -37.27 -20.08 -12.71
C LEU A 843 -35.84 -19.52 -12.94
N LYS A 844 -35.62 -18.79 -14.03
CA LYS A 844 -34.33 -18.10 -14.31
C LYS A 844 -34.18 -16.80 -13.52
N GLU A 845 -35.27 -16.07 -13.33
CA GLU A 845 -35.28 -14.83 -12.56
C GLU A 845 -35.02 -15.10 -11.07
N ALA A 846 -35.51 -16.22 -10.52
CA ALA A 846 -35.28 -16.62 -9.12
C ALA A 846 -33.81 -16.93 -8.76
N VAL A 847 -32.91 -17.07 -9.73
CA VAL A 847 -31.48 -17.37 -9.52
C VAL A 847 -30.55 -16.36 -10.21
N ASP A 848 -31.00 -15.10 -10.30
CA ASP A 848 -30.24 -13.94 -10.81
C ASP A 848 -29.62 -14.15 -12.20
N LYS A 849 -30.27 -14.92 -13.08
CA LYS A 849 -29.79 -15.25 -14.43
C LYS A 849 -28.44 -15.98 -14.48
N SER A 850 -27.90 -16.48 -13.35
CA SER A 850 -26.65 -17.22 -13.33
C SER A 850 -26.82 -18.62 -13.93
N ALA A 851 -26.24 -18.87 -15.11
CA ALA A 851 -26.31 -20.16 -15.79
C ALA A 851 -25.78 -21.33 -14.94
N SER A 852 -24.77 -21.10 -14.11
CA SER A 852 -24.22 -22.10 -13.20
C SER A 852 -25.14 -22.38 -12.00
N LYS A 853 -25.75 -21.35 -11.38
CA LYS A 853 -26.71 -21.55 -10.28
C LYS A 853 -27.99 -22.22 -10.78
N LEU A 854 -28.48 -21.86 -11.97
CA LEU A 854 -29.63 -22.52 -12.60
C LEU A 854 -29.37 -24.01 -12.89
N LYS A 855 -28.16 -24.37 -13.33
CA LYS A 855 -27.78 -25.78 -13.53
C LYS A 855 -27.77 -26.56 -12.22
N LYS A 856 -27.29 -25.95 -11.13
CA LYS A 856 -27.30 -26.54 -9.78
C LYS A 856 -28.72 -26.64 -9.19
N LEU A 857 -29.58 -25.63 -9.38
CA LEU A 857 -30.98 -25.67 -8.98
C LEU A 857 -31.70 -26.83 -9.67
N LYS A 858 -31.52 -27.00 -10.99
CA LYS A 858 -32.10 -28.12 -11.74
C LYS A 858 -31.61 -29.48 -11.25
N ALA A 859 -30.32 -29.61 -10.96
CA ALA A 859 -29.76 -30.83 -10.37
C ALA A 859 -30.41 -31.13 -9.00
N PHE A 860 -30.51 -30.13 -8.12
CA PHE A 860 -31.17 -30.25 -6.83
C PHE A 860 -32.65 -30.69 -6.96
N LEU A 861 -33.42 -30.05 -7.84
CA LEU A 861 -34.83 -30.38 -8.08
C LEU A 861 -35.01 -31.80 -8.65
N LYS A 862 -34.05 -32.25 -9.47
CA LYS A 862 -34.00 -33.62 -10.02
C LYS A 862 -33.67 -34.66 -8.95
N ASP A 863 -32.67 -34.39 -8.11
CA ASP A 863 -32.25 -35.29 -7.03
C ASP A 863 -33.38 -35.49 -6.00
N ASN A 864 -34.19 -34.45 -5.77
CA ASN A 864 -35.40 -34.52 -4.93
C ASN A 864 -36.64 -35.06 -5.66
N LYS A 865 -36.52 -35.49 -6.92
CA LYS A 865 -37.59 -36.08 -7.74
C LYS A 865 -38.83 -35.18 -7.90
N LEU A 866 -38.63 -33.86 -7.87
CA LEU A 866 -39.72 -32.87 -7.98
C LEU A 866 -40.20 -32.69 -9.43
N PHE A 867 -39.35 -32.97 -10.42
CA PHE A 867 -39.74 -32.91 -11.84
C PHE A 867 -40.54 -34.14 -12.27
N ILE A 868 -41.58 -33.91 -13.09
CA ILE A 868 -42.24 -34.97 -13.86
C ILE A 868 -41.38 -35.36 -15.07
N LYS A 869 -40.79 -34.36 -15.74
CA LYS A 869 -39.81 -34.53 -16.83
C LYS A 869 -38.72 -33.48 -16.74
N ASP A 870 -37.46 -33.89 -16.90
CA ASP A 870 -36.24 -33.04 -16.83
C ASP A 870 -36.00 -32.21 -18.12
N VAL A 871 -37.07 -31.94 -18.88
CA VAL A 871 -37.00 -31.20 -20.14
C VAL A 871 -38.13 -30.17 -20.15
N ALA A 872 -37.79 -28.93 -20.47
CA ALA A 872 -38.79 -27.88 -20.62
C ALA A 872 -39.69 -28.19 -21.82
N THR A 873 -41.00 -28.18 -21.62
CA THR A 873 -42.00 -28.45 -22.66
C THR A 873 -42.67 -27.16 -23.09
N THR A 874 -43.17 -27.10 -24.33
CA THR A 874 -44.01 -25.99 -24.77
C THR A 874 -45.47 -26.28 -24.45
N GLU A 875 -46.11 -25.41 -23.69
CA GLU A 875 -47.56 -25.44 -23.41
C GLU A 875 -48.24 -24.25 -24.09
N THR A 876 -49.48 -24.44 -24.52
CA THR A 876 -50.31 -23.38 -25.11
C THR A 876 -51.13 -22.75 -23.98
N THR A 877 -51.02 -21.44 -23.79
CA THR A 877 -51.85 -20.71 -22.81
C THR A 877 -53.32 -20.71 -23.24
N SER A 878 -54.22 -20.34 -22.33
CA SER A 878 -55.64 -20.11 -22.61
C SER A 878 -55.88 -19.07 -23.73
N GLU A 879 -54.91 -18.18 -23.97
CA GLU A 879 -54.90 -17.16 -25.03
C GLU A 879 -54.25 -17.64 -26.35
N GLY A 880 -53.88 -18.93 -26.47
CA GLY A 880 -53.31 -19.50 -27.69
C GLY A 880 -51.80 -19.27 -27.90
N SER A 881 -51.11 -18.63 -26.94
CA SER A 881 -49.66 -18.37 -27.02
C SER A 881 -48.86 -19.58 -26.53
N LYS A 882 -47.80 -19.96 -27.24
CA LYS A 882 -46.90 -21.06 -26.81
C LYS A 882 -45.82 -20.53 -25.86
N ILE A 883 -45.71 -21.12 -24.67
CA ILE A 883 -44.68 -20.81 -23.68
C ILE A 883 -43.87 -22.03 -23.28
N VAL A 884 -42.62 -21.81 -22.87
CA VAL A 884 -41.72 -22.86 -22.39
C VAL A 884 -41.86 -22.99 -20.87
N VAL A 885 -42.27 -24.16 -20.39
CA VAL A 885 -42.57 -24.45 -18.98
C VAL A 885 -41.84 -25.69 -18.48
N TYR A 886 -41.70 -25.78 -17.16
CA TYR A 886 -41.29 -26.98 -16.44
C TYR A 886 -42.50 -27.58 -15.71
N LEU A 887 -42.61 -28.90 -15.72
CA LEU A 887 -43.70 -29.65 -15.09
C LEU A 887 -43.19 -30.35 -13.83
N PHE A 888 -43.81 -30.04 -12.70
CA PHE A 888 -43.48 -30.55 -11.38
C PHE A 888 -44.59 -31.42 -10.81
N ASP A 889 -44.20 -32.43 -10.06
CA ASP A 889 -45.11 -33.33 -9.34
C ASP A 889 -45.66 -32.59 -8.12
N TYR A 890 -46.93 -32.18 -8.19
CA TYR A 890 -47.52 -31.25 -7.20
C TYR A 890 -47.44 -31.81 -5.78
N GLU A 891 -47.80 -33.08 -5.58
CA GLU A 891 -47.80 -33.69 -4.25
C GLU A 891 -46.39 -33.72 -3.65
N LYS A 892 -45.36 -33.99 -4.46
CA LYS A 892 -43.97 -33.97 -3.96
C LYS A 892 -43.47 -32.56 -3.67
N VAL A 893 -43.90 -31.56 -4.43
CA VAL A 893 -43.58 -30.15 -4.16
C VAL A 893 -44.28 -29.67 -2.90
N ARG A 894 -45.55 -30.06 -2.70
CA ARG A 894 -46.33 -29.81 -1.49
C ARG A 894 -45.70 -30.46 -0.26
N GLU A 895 -45.37 -31.75 -0.33
CA GLU A 895 -44.66 -32.47 0.74
C GLU A 895 -43.30 -31.83 1.06
N PHE A 896 -42.54 -31.45 0.02
CA PHE A 896 -41.27 -30.75 0.18
C PHE A 896 -41.46 -29.41 0.88
N TYR A 897 -42.42 -28.60 0.43
CA TYR A 897 -42.69 -27.28 0.97
C TYR A 897 -43.16 -27.37 2.44
N LEU A 898 -44.16 -28.21 2.73
CA LEU A 898 -44.66 -28.47 4.08
C LEU A 898 -43.55 -28.92 5.03
N ARG A 899 -42.64 -29.80 4.57
CA ARG A 899 -41.52 -30.26 5.38
C ARG A 899 -40.52 -29.15 5.70
N GLU A 900 -40.30 -28.20 4.79
CA GLU A 900 -39.26 -27.18 4.94
C GLU A 900 -39.78 -25.87 5.57
N THR A 901 -41.07 -25.52 5.41
CA THR A 901 -41.68 -24.29 5.94
C THR A 901 -42.64 -24.54 7.11
N GLY A 902 -43.16 -25.77 7.26
CA GLY A 902 -44.21 -26.11 8.22
C GLY A 902 -45.61 -25.65 7.80
N VAL A 903 -45.76 -25.07 6.60
CA VAL A 903 -47.02 -24.57 6.06
C VAL A 903 -47.47 -25.47 4.91
N ASP A 904 -48.73 -25.89 4.88
CA ASP A 904 -49.22 -26.66 3.74
C ASP A 904 -49.27 -25.75 2.51
N LEU A 905 -48.67 -26.22 1.41
CA LEU A 905 -48.73 -25.48 0.16
C LEU A 905 -50.19 -25.34 -0.30
N GLU A 906 -51.06 -26.31 -0.01
CA GLU A 906 -52.48 -26.23 -0.36
C GLU A 906 -53.18 -25.08 0.39
N ASP A 907 -52.88 -24.88 1.68
CA ASP A 907 -53.39 -23.74 2.48
C ASP A 907 -52.92 -22.38 1.93
N LEU A 908 -51.71 -22.33 1.35
CA LEU A 908 -51.16 -21.13 0.71
C LEU A 908 -51.81 -20.85 -0.66
N LEU A 909 -52.40 -21.88 -1.27
CA LEU A 909 -53.03 -21.85 -2.60
C LEU A 909 -54.56 -21.70 -2.54
N GLU A 910 -55.19 -21.97 -1.39
CA GLU A 910 -56.60 -21.68 -1.10
C GLU A 910 -56.87 -20.16 -1.14
N GLU A 911 -58.10 -19.78 -1.53
CA GLU A 911 -58.47 -18.40 -1.88
C GLU A 911 -58.16 -17.40 -0.75
N PRO A 912 -57.58 -16.21 -1.04
CA PRO A 912 -57.61 -15.12 -0.08
C PRO A 912 -59.08 -14.73 0.17
N PRO A 913 -59.49 -14.43 1.42
CA PRO A 913 -60.85 -14.03 1.71
C PRO A 913 -61.22 -12.81 0.87
N ALA A 914 -62.43 -12.84 0.29
CA ALA A 914 -63.00 -11.86 -0.65
C ALA A 914 -63.04 -10.38 -0.17
N GLU A 915 -62.50 -10.07 1.01
CA GLU A 915 -62.50 -8.75 1.61
C GLU A 915 -61.29 -7.87 1.22
N ILE A 916 -60.27 -8.41 0.52
CA ILE A 916 -59.03 -7.67 0.20
C ILE A 916 -59.09 -6.96 -1.17
N GLU A 917 -59.99 -7.33 -2.09
CA GLU A 917 -59.98 -6.78 -3.46
C GLU A 917 -60.52 -5.34 -3.61
N GLU A 918 -61.39 -4.83 -2.73
CA GLU A 918 -62.08 -3.55 -3.01
C GLU A 918 -61.37 -2.26 -2.52
N ASN A 919 -60.50 -2.30 -1.50
CA ASN A 919 -60.09 -1.05 -0.82
C ASN A 919 -58.63 -0.59 -0.98
N PHE A 920 -57.69 -1.44 -1.42
CA PHE A 920 -56.27 -1.03 -1.46
C PHE A 920 -55.79 -0.58 -2.85
N LEU A 921 -56.33 -1.17 -3.93
CA LEU A 921 -55.95 -0.86 -5.31
C LEU A 921 -56.59 0.44 -5.83
N SER A 922 -57.82 0.75 -5.42
CA SER A 922 -58.56 1.94 -5.90
C SER A 922 -57.90 3.26 -5.49
N ARG A 923 -57.42 3.39 -4.24
CA ARG A 923 -56.90 4.66 -3.70
C ARG A 923 -55.58 5.10 -4.34
N LYS A 924 -54.64 4.17 -4.54
CA LYS A 924 -53.32 4.49 -5.08
C LYS A 924 -53.37 4.80 -6.58
N LEU A 925 -54.28 4.16 -7.31
CA LEU A 925 -54.57 4.48 -8.71
C LEU A 925 -55.20 5.87 -8.84
N ILE A 926 -56.12 6.22 -7.94
CA ILE A 926 -56.74 7.54 -7.87
C ILE A 926 -55.67 8.62 -7.60
N GLU A 927 -54.78 8.43 -6.62
CA GLU A 927 -53.70 9.40 -6.32
C GLU A 927 -52.77 9.67 -7.51
N VAL A 928 -52.34 8.60 -8.20
CA VAL A 928 -51.46 8.72 -9.38
C VAL A 928 -52.19 9.39 -10.55
N ALA A 929 -53.47 9.08 -10.74
CA ALA A 929 -54.30 9.71 -11.76
C ALA A 929 -54.47 11.21 -11.47
N ILE A 930 -54.82 11.58 -10.23
CA ILE A 930 -54.91 12.97 -9.75
C ILE A 930 -53.62 13.74 -10.05
N GLN A 931 -52.46 13.15 -9.74
CA GLN A 931 -51.17 13.81 -9.95
C GLN A 931 -50.89 14.08 -11.43
N LYS A 932 -51.13 13.10 -12.32
CA LYS A 932 -50.97 13.29 -13.76
C LYS A 932 -51.94 14.32 -14.32
N ILE A 933 -53.17 14.35 -13.83
CA ILE A 933 -54.17 15.31 -14.27
C ILE A 933 -53.79 16.71 -13.81
N ARG A 934 -53.28 16.87 -12.58
CA ARG A 934 -52.72 18.13 -12.09
C ARG A 934 -51.58 18.62 -12.98
N GLU A 935 -50.63 17.76 -13.33
CA GLU A 935 -49.53 18.12 -14.22
C GLU A 935 -50.04 18.66 -15.57
N GLU A 936 -51.02 17.99 -16.18
CA GLU A 936 -51.55 18.42 -17.47
C GLU A 936 -52.41 19.68 -17.35
N LEU A 937 -53.17 19.84 -16.26
CA LEU A 937 -53.92 21.05 -15.96
C LEU A 937 -53.02 22.24 -15.67
N TYR A 938 -51.91 22.07 -14.95
CA TYR A 938 -50.93 23.14 -14.73
C TYR A 938 -50.24 23.56 -16.03
N LYS A 939 -50.06 22.61 -16.94
CA LYS A 939 -49.39 22.84 -18.22
C LYS A 939 -50.29 23.53 -19.25
N ASN A 940 -51.54 23.07 -19.37
CA ASN A 940 -52.44 23.50 -20.45
C ASN A 940 -53.61 24.37 -19.95
N GLY A 941 -53.78 24.52 -18.64
CA GLY A 941 -54.86 25.28 -17.99
C GLY A 941 -56.23 24.58 -17.99
N ARG A 942 -56.44 23.59 -18.86
CA ARG A 942 -57.68 22.83 -19.02
C ARG A 942 -57.43 21.43 -19.57
N ILE A 943 -58.36 20.51 -19.34
CA ILE A 943 -58.39 19.17 -19.96
C ILE A 943 -59.84 18.71 -20.15
N SER A 944 -60.19 18.20 -21.33
CA SER A 944 -61.55 17.67 -21.55
C SER A 944 -61.72 16.31 -20.87
N ILE A 945 -62.95 15.97 -20.46
CA ILE A 945 -63.26 14.65 -19.86
C ILE A 945 -62.91 13.52 -20.85
N ASN A 946 -63.09 13.74 -22.15
CA ASN A 946 -62.71 12.76 -23.18
C ASN A 946 -61.19 12.57 -23.29
N GLU A 947 -60.40 13.64 -23.16
CA GLU A 947 -58.94 13.52 -23.08
C GLU A 947 -58.50 12.83 -21.78
N LEU A 948 -59.20 13.09 -20.67
CA LEU A 948 -58.97 12.42 -19.39
C LEU A 948 -59.25 10.92 -19.49
N LEU A 949 -60.39 10.55 -20.10
CA LEU A 949 -60.76 9.17 -20.39
C LEU A 949 -59.69 8.52 -21.26
N ALA A 950 -59.26 9.16 -22.34
CA ALA A 950 -58.19 8.63 -23.17
C ALA A 950 -56.87 8.46 -22.39
N MET A 951 -56.51 9.41 -21.52
CA MET A 951 -55.32 9.35 -20.66
C MET A 951 -55.38 8.22 -19.63
N LEU A 952 -56.57 7.95 -19.08
CA LEU A 952 -56.79 6.97 -18.03
C LEU A 952 -57.33 5.63 -18.57
N GLY A 953 -57.34 5.43 -19.88
CA GLY A 953 -57.69 4.16 -20.52
C GLY A 953 -59.19 3.85 -20.62
N TYR A 954 -60.04 4.89 -20.66
CA TYR A 954 -61.50 4.84 -20.81
C TYR A 954 -62.27 4.24 -19.62
N HIS A 955 -61.68 4.27 -18.42
CA HIS A 955 -62.36 3.86 -17.18
C HIS A 955 -63.24 5.00 -16.62
N GLU A 956 -64.51 5.04 -17.02
CA GLU A 956 -65.47 6.10 -16.65
C GLU A 956 -65.62 6.28 -15.12
N GLU A 957 -65.79 5.19 -14.36
CA GLU A 957 -65.94 5.28 -12.90
C GLU A 957 -64.69 5.83 -12.18
N LEU A 958 -63.49 5.56 -12.71
CA LEU A 958 -62.24 6.08 -12.15
C LEU A 958 -62.10 7.56 -12.47
N VAL A 959 -62.45 7.96 -13.70
CA VAL A 959 -62.51 9.36 -14.11
C VAL A 959 -63.47 10.12 -13.21
N ASP A 960 -64.69 9.63 -13.01
CA ASP A 960 -65.68 10.31 -12.16
C ASP A 960 -65.19 10.48 -10.72
N LYS A 961 -64.59 9.45 -10.12
CA LYS A 961 -64.03 9.54 -8.76
C LYS A 961 -62.87 10.54 -8.67
N VAL A 962 -61.96 10.51 -9.63
CA VAL A 962 -60.79 11.41 -9.67
C VAL A 962 -61.22 12.86 -9.92
N VAL A 963 -62.16 13.08 -10.82
CA VAL A 963 -62.73 14.41 -11.10
C VAL A 963 -63.47 14.94 -9.88
N GLN A 964 -64.29 14.10 -9.23
CA GLN A 964 -64.99 14.47 -8.00
C GLN A 964 -64.01 14.86 -6.90
N GLU A 965 -62.93 14.10 -6.68
CA GLU A 965 -61.94 14.40 -5.64
C GLU A 965 -61.15 15.69 -5.95
N LEU A 966 -60.82 15.95 -7.21
CA LEU A 966 -60.22 17.21 -7.64
C LEU A 966 -61.18 18.40 -7.44
N VAL A 967 -62.47 18.24 -7.74
CA VAL A 967 -63.50 19.28 -7.51
C VAL A 967 -63.70 19.52 -6.01
N ASP A 968 -63.79 18.45 -5.22
CA ASP A 968 -63.99 18.49 -3.76
C ASP A 968 -62.77 19.11 -3.05
N SER A 969 -61.56 18.91 -3.59
CA SER A 969 -60.35 19.59 -3.12
C SER A 969 -60.35 21.10 -3.39
N GLY A 970 -61.29 21.59 -4.22
CA GLY A 970 -61.45 23.01 -4.55
C GLY A 970 -60.46 23.51 -5.61
N GLU A 971 -59.62 22.64 -6.17
CA GLU A 971 -58.55 23.00 -7.10
C GLU A 971 -59.04 23.24 -8.54
N VAL A 972 -60.17 22.62 -8.92
CA VAL A 972 -60.67 22.66 -10.30
C VAL A 972 -62.16 22.96 -10.36
N GLU A 973 -62.63 23.45 -11.50
CA GLU A 973 -64.05 23.57 -11.85
C GLU A 973 -64.33 22.87 -13.18
N VAL A 974 -65.50 22.23 -13.31
CA VAL A 974 -65.90 21.51 -14.53
C VAL A 974 -66.99 22.31 -15.24
N GLN A 975 -66.74 22.67 -16.51
CA GLN A 975 -67.71 23.32 -17.41
C GLN A 975 -67.67 22.65 -18.78
N ASP A 976 -68.84 22.40 -19.38
CA ASP A 976 -69.00 21.84 -20.72
C ASP A 976 -68.07 20.64 -21.01
N SER A 977 -68.09 19.67 -20.09
CA SER A 977 -67.28 18.45 -20.14
C SER A 977 -65.77 18.71 -20.22
N THR A 978 -65.31 19.84 -19.68
CA THR A 978 -63.91 20.25 -19.58
C THR A 978 -63.60 20.70 -18.15
N ILE A 979 -62.47 20.23 -17.63
CA ILE A 979 -61.96 20.55 -16.29
C ILE A 979 -60.98 21.71 -16.43
N PHE A 980 -61.16 22.75 -15.61
CA PHE A 980 -60.33 23.95 -15.57
C PHE A 980 -59.73 24.13 -14.18
N LEU A 981 -58.51 24.67 -14.11
CA LEU A 981 -57.88 25.00 -12.83
C LEU A 981 -58.54 26.26 -12.22
N LYS A 982 -59.07 26.16 -11.00
CA LYS A 982 -59.85 27.22 -10.36
C LYS A 982 -58.95 28.40 -9.98
N GLY A 983 -59.30 29.60 -10.44
CA GLY A 983 -58.51 30.83 -10.22
C GLY A 983 -57.64 31.27 -11.41
N VAL A 984 -57.61 30.50 -12.49
CA VAL A 984 -57.01 30.88 -13.77
C VAL A 984 -58.14 31.18 -14.76
N ARG A 985 -58.78 32.36 -14.63
CA ARG A 985 -59.72 32.84 -15.66
C ARG A 985 -58.98 33.73 -16.66
N ALA A 986 -59.06 33.34 -17.93
CA ALA A 986 -59.06 34.27 -19.06
C ALA A 986 -60.50 34.61 -19.41
#